data_AF-A0AAR2JMQ7-F1
#
_entry.id   AF-A0AAR2JMQ7-F1
#
_cell.length_a   1.000
_cell.length_b   1.000
_cell.length_c   1.000
_cell.angle_alpha   90.00
_cell.angle_beta   90.00
_cell.angle_gamma   90.00
#
_symmetry.space_group_name_H-M   'P 1'
#
loop_
_entity.id
_entity.type
_entity.pdbx_description
1 polymer ?
#
loop_
_entity_poly.entity_id
_entity_poly.type
_entity_poly.pdbx_seq_one_letter_code
_entity_poly.pdbx_strand_id
1 'polypeptide(L)'
;MAKKGRPKGEKPEALISALQAANEDLRSKLTDIQIELHQEKCKVNKLERDKVQESKRIREQEQHRHTAALTEQRARWHEEKLKELAALRESLTRQHEQELARTAKIKDGEIQRLRTALSALRDGSGEKVRTALTLEAREEARRFFDHERVKLVQEIAELKASKRQTDEALSTMIQADKMKAGDLRTEHQAHQEQISKIKWDCERDIRRLVDEIKAKDRTIFSLEKELETTTGFLQKLQLQKDALDEQLFLVKEAECNLGSPKREIPGRAGDGAEHCGSPDMRRNQRRIAELNSSIRKLEDRNALLVEERNELLKRVRETEKQCKPLLEKNKLLNKKNDELTQSLQRVEEKLKSLTKENLEMVSSLNDLDQAQDDQEIEFLKLQVLEQQSMIDELTRVSRKLIEKSYFGKSVINELTCASPIQRHIVVDTFFGYDEESMDSETSSVASLRMDRTPATPDEDLDEGLAAEESELRFRQLTREYQALQRAYALLQEQKGGVLDAEMEAKAHEQLHADVQRYKAKIEDLEKELTLKGQVSCSHSKPTVVHKYTKNDQLFISVEKIDGENARLQQELQDSKDQNELLEFRILELEERERRSPPFTLTIHPFSEGVSALQIYCIKEGVKDVCIPDLIKLLDILGDNGNLRNEEQVAIIQASTVLSLAEKWIQQIEGTEAALHQKMMDLELEMEMFCKQKGYLEEELDYRKQALDQAYMQIQELEATLYNALQQDKVIKYGEPLSELQRDELRTAVEKLRRQMLRKSREYDCQVLQERMELLHQAQQVPALNNIQNLVLYLNSGDQFSMQINYQEGTASR
;
A
#
# COMPACT_ATOMS: atom_id res chain seq x y z
N MET A 1 -50.93 -68.52 92.03
CA MET A 1 -49.88 -69.35 91.41
C MET A 1 -49.46 -68.71 90.09
N ALA A 2 -48.13 -68.70 89.85
CA ALA A 2 -47.38 -68.39 88.62
C ALA A 2 -47.53 -67.00 87.95
N LYS A 3 -46.43 -66.24 88.08
CA LYS A 3 -46.05 -64.96 87.47
C LYS A 3 -45.21 -65.19 86.19
N LYS A 4 -45.22 -64.16 85.33
CA LYS A 4 -44.10 -63.56 84.55
C LYS A 4 -43.46 -64.35 83.39
N GLY A 5 -43.28 -63.60 82.29
CA GLY A 5 -42.00 -63.57 81.58
C GLY A 5 -42.07 -63.27 80.08
N ARG A 6 -41.90 -61.99 79.68
CA ARG A 6 -41.58 -61.58 78.30
C ARG A 6 -40.25 -62.22 77.84
N PRO A 7 -40.10 -62.63 76.56
CA PRO A 7 -38.82 -63.11 76.04
C PRO A 7 -37.86 -61.92 75.86
N LYS A 8 -36.65 -62.06 76.40
CA LYS A 8 -35.51 -61.15 76.26
C LYS A 8 -34.66 -61.58 75.08
N GLY A 9 -34.35 -60.63 74.18
CA GLY A 9 -33.08 -60.46 73.46
C GLY A 9 -32.44 -61.66 72.77
N GLU A 10 -32.75 -61.87 71.49
CA GLU A 10 -31.86 -62.59 70.57
C GLU A 10 -30.95 -61.59 69.83
N LYS A 11 -29.74 -61.44 70.38
CA LYS A 11 -28.44 -61.16 69.76
C LYS A 11 -28.31 -59.97 68.78
N PRO A 12 -28.08 -58.75 69.30
CA PRO A 12 -27.41 -57.67 68.55
C PRO A 12 -26.07 -58.10 67.91
N GLU A 13 -25.38 -59.09 68.47
CA GLU A 13 -24.07 -59.56 67.97
C GLU A 13 -24.11 -60.17 66.56
N ALA A 14 -25.15 -60.94 66.21
CA ALA A 14 -25.23 -61.57 64.88
C ALA A 14 -25.45 -60.53 63.77
N LEU A 15 -26.23 -59.48 64.06
CA LEU A 15 -26.43 -58.35 63.16
C LEU A 15 -25.15 -57.53 63.01
N ILE A 16 -24.41 -57.32 64.11
CA ILE A 16 -23.11 -56.63 64.09
C ILE A 16 -22.10 -57.41 63.25
N SER A 17 -22.01 -58.73 63.38
CA SER A 17 -21.12 -59.56 62.56
C SER A 17 -21.50 -59.55 61.07
N ALA A 18 -22.79 -59.56 60.73
CA ALA A 18 -23.24 -59.45 59.34
C ALA A 18 -22.90 -58.07 58.73
N LEU A 19 -23.05 -56.99 59.50
CA LEU A 19 -22.67 -55.64 59.09
C LEU A 19 -21.15 -55.46 58.97
N GLN A 20 -20.37 -56.13 59.81
CA GLN A 20 -18.90 -56.17 59.70
C GLN A 20 -18.47 -56.92 58.44
N ALA A 21 -19.05 -58.09 58.15
CA ALA A 21 -18.77 -58.83 56.92
C ALA A 21 -19.15 -58.05 55.65
N ALA A 22 -20.31 -57.37 55.66
CA ALA A 22 -20.72 -56.50 54.56
C ALA A 22 -19.79 -55.29 54.40
N ASN A 23 -19.30 -54.70 55.50
CA ASN A 23 -18.30 -53.63 55.43
C ASN A 23 -16.95 -54.12 54.89
N GLU A 24 -16.51 -55.32 55.28
CA GLU A 24 -15.26 -55.90 54.78
C GLU A 24 -15.37 -56.21 53.27
N ASP A 25 -16.52 -56.72 52.81
CA ASP A 25 -16.81 -56.96 51.39
C ASP A 25 -16.88 -55.64 50.59
N LEU A 26 -17.50 -54.59 51.15
CA LEU A 26 -17.50 -53.25 50.55
C LEU A 26 -16.09 -52.65 50.48
N ARG A 27 -15.24 -52.86 51.50
CA ARG A 27 -13.84 -52.43 51.49
C ARG A 27 -13.01 -53.18 50.45
N SER A 28 -13.22 -54.49 50.30
CA SER A 28 -12.58 -55.29 49.25
C SER A 28 -12.98 -54.77 47.86
N LYS A 29 -14.29 -54.59 47.61
CA LYS A 29 -14.80 -54.06 46.34
C LYS A 29 -14.28 -52.64 46.03
N LEU A 30 -14.19 -51.77 47.04
CA LEU A 30 -13.62 -50.44 46.87
C LEU A 30 -12.15 -50.52 46.46
N THR A 31 -11.39 -51.46 47.04
CA THR A 31 -9.98 -51.69 46.70
C THR A 31 -9.83 -52.21 45.27
N ASP A 32 -10.66 -53.18 44.86
CA ASP A 32 -10.66 -53.72 43.50
C ASP A 32 -10.99 -52.63 42.46
N ILE A 33 -12.02 -51.81 42.73
CA ILE A 33 -12.38 -50.66 41.89
C ILE A 33 -11.23 -49.65 41.81
N GLN A 34 -10.52 -49.40 42.91
CA GLN A 34 -9.36 -48.50 42.92
C GLN A 34 -8.20 -49.04 42.06
N ILE A 35 -7.96 -50.36 42.09
CA ILE A 35 -6.95 -51.02 41.27
C ILE A 35 -7.34 -50.95 39.79
N GLU A 36 -8.58 -51.28 39.44
CA GLU A 36 -9.08 -51.19 38.06
C GLU A 36 -9.00 -49.76 37.53
N LEU A 37 -9.41 -48.76 38.33
CA LEU A 37 -9.29 -47.35 37.96
C LEU A 37 -7.83 -46.96 37.71
N HIS A 38 -6.90 -47.44 38.53
CA HIS A 38 -5.47 -47.18 38.34
C HIS A 38 -4.94 -47.84 37.06
N GLN A 39 -5.34 -49.08 36.77
CA GLN A 39 -4.97 -49.78 35.54
C GLN A 39 -5.53 -49.06 34.30
N GLU A 40 -6.79 -48.62 34.33
CA GLU A 40 -7.39 -47.85 33.24
C GLU A 40 -6.71 -46.50 33.04
N LYS A 41 -6.34 -45.79 34.12
CA LYS A 41 -5.52 -44.57 34.01
C LYS A 41 -4.17 -44.82 33.33
N CYS A 42 -3.52 -45.95 33.64
CA CYS A 42 -2.27 -46.34 32.99
C CYS A 42 -2.45 -46.67 31.50
N LYS A 43 -3.55 -47.33 31.12
CA LYS A 43 -3.90 -47.60 29.71
C LYS A 43 -4.19 -46.31 28.94
N VAL A 44 -4.98 -45.40 29.52
CA VAL A 44 -5.28 -44.08 28.93
C VAL A 44 -4.00 -43.29 28.72
N ASN A 45 -3.12 -43.20 29.74
CA ASN A 45 -1.82 -42.53 29.61
C ASN A 45 -0.94 -43.15 28.50
N LYS A 46 -0.99 -44.47 28.30
CA LYS A 46 -0.27 -45.12 27.21
C LYS A 46 -0.84 -44.75 25.84
N LEU A 47 -2.17 -44.81 25.69
CA LEU A 47 -2.87 -44.42 24.46
C LEU A 47 -2.66 -42.94 24.12
N GLU A 48 -2.61 -42.06 25.12
CA GLU A 48 -2.30 -40.64 24.92
C GLU A 48 -0.89 -40.45 24.35
N ARG A 49 0.12 -41.15 24.89
CA ARG A 49 1.49 -41.11 24.34
C ARG A 49 1.56 -41.66 22.92
N ASP A 50 0.90 -42.79 22.67
CA ASP A 50 0.87 -43.42 21.34
C ASP A 50 0.17 -42.50 20.32
N LYS A 51 -0.93 -41.84 20.70
CA LYS A 51 -1.64 -40.86 19.86
C LYS A 51 -0.80 -39.62 19.57
N VAL A 52 -0.03 -39.14 20.54
CA VAL A 52 0.90 -38.02 20.36
C VAL A 52 2.04 -38.39 19.40
N GLN A 53 2.59 -39.61 19.52
CA GLN A 53 3.62 -40.11 18.61
C GLN A 53 3.10 -40.30 17.19
N GLU A 54 1.89 -40.87 17.03
CA GLU A 54 1.27 -41.02 15.71
C GLU A 54 0.99 -39.65 15.07
N SER A 55 0.49 -38.69 15.85
CA SER A 55 0.28 -37.30 15.38
C SER A 55 1.57 -36.60 14.98
N LYS A 56 2.72 -36.99 15.56
CA LYS A 56 4.04 -36.49 15.16
C LYS A 56 4.48 -37.14 13.85
N ARG A 57 4.32 -38.46 13.72
CA ARG A 57 4.67 -39.21 12.51
C ARG A 57 3.87 -38.76 11.28
N ILE A 58 2.58 -38.48 11.45
CA ILE A 58 1.72 -37.94 10.38
C ILE A 58 2.23 -36.57 9.91
N ARG A 59 2.54 -35.67 10.85
CA ARG A 59 3.10 -34.34 10.52
C ARG A 59 4.44 -34.43 9.78
N GLU A 60 5.34 -35.31 10.23
CA GLU A 60 6.62 -35.55 9.56
C GLU A 60 6.42 -36.11 8.14
N GLN A 61 5.50 -37.07 7.97
CA GLN A 61 5.19 -37.63 6.66
C GLN A 61 4.57 -36.59 5.72
N GLU A 62 3.69 -35.72 6.22
CA GLU A 62 3.12 -34.61 5.45
C GLU A 62 4.19 -33.62 5.04
N GLN A 63 5.10 -33.23 5.95
CA GLN A 63 6.25 -32.39 5.61
C GLN A 63 7.13 -33.01 4.52
N HIS A 64 7.41 -34.32 4.59
CA HIS A 64 8.20 -35.01 3.56
C HIS A 64 7.48 -35.00 2.20
N ARG A 65 6.15 -35.18 2.18
CA ARG A 65 5.34 -35.08 0.96
C ARG A 65 5.38 -33.67 0.36
N HIS A 66 5.25 -32.63 1.19
CA HIS A 66 5.33 -31.25 0.74
C HIS A 66 6.71 -30.93 0.15
N THR A 67 7.78 -31.34 0.83
CA THR A 67 9.16 -31.17 0.33
C THR A 67 9.37 -31.88 -1.01
N ALA A 68 8.91 -33.14 -1.14
CA ALA A 68 9.03 -33.89 -2.39
C ALA A 68 8.22 -33.27 -3.55
N ALA A 69 7.02 -32.78 -3.28
CA ALA A 69 6.22 -32.08 -4.30
C ALA A 69 6.90 -30.78 -4.74
N LEU A 70 7.48 -30.02 -3.80
CA LEU A 70 8.18 -28.78 -4.10
C LEU A 70 9.45 -29.01 -4.95
N THR A 71 10.23 -30.04 -4.63
CA THR A 71 11.42 -30.41 -5.43
C THR A 71 11.03 -30.90 -6.82
N GLU A 72 9.97 -31.69 -6.94
CA GLU A 72 9.44 -32.13 -8.23
C GLU A 72 8.96 -30.95 -9.09
N GLN A 73 8.22 -30.00 -8.51
CA GLN A 73 7.78 -28.80 -9.24
C GLN A 73 8.96 -27.92 -9.69
N ARG A 74 9.99 -27.76 -8.84
CA ARG A 74 11.22 -27.05 -9.21
C ARG A 74 11.93 -27.74 -10.38
N ALA A 75 12.02 -29.06 -10.37
CA ALA A 75 12.63 -29.83 -11.46
C ALA A 75 11.84 -29.68 -12.77
N ARG A 76 10.50 -29.73 -12.70
CA ARG A 76 9.62 -29.52 -13.87
C ARG A 76 9.78 -28.12 -14.47
N TRP A 77 9.79 -27.07 -13.63
CA TRP A 77 10.00 -25.70 -14.11
C TRP A 77 11.37 -25.51 -14.75
N HIS A 78 12.42 -26.12 -14.18
CA HIS A 78 13.75 -26.08 -14.77
C HIS A 78 13.78 -26.80 -16.13
N GLU A 79 13.14 -27.97 -16.25
CA GLU A 79 13.04 -28.71 -17.50
C GLU A 79 12.24 -27.94 -18.57
N GLU A 80 11.11 -27.33 -18.20
CA GLU A 80 10.32 -26.46 -19.09
C GLU A 80 11.13 -25.25 -19.55
N LYS A 81 11.87 -24.59 -18.64
CA LYS A 81 12.76 -23.47 -19.00
C LYS A 81 13.87 -23.89 -19.95
N LEU A 82 14.47 -25.06 -19.75
CA LEU A 82 15.46 -25.59 -20.69
C LEU A 82 14.86 -25.90 -22.07
N LYS A 83 13.63 -26.44 -22.12
CA LYS A 83 12.90 -26.67 -23.38
C LYS A 83 12.58 -25.38 -24.11
N GLU A 84 12.09 -24.36 -23.40
CA GLU A 84 11.83 -23.02 -23.96
C GLU A 84 13.11 -22.39 -24.51
N LEU A 85 14.22 -22.46 -23.76
CA LEU A 85 15.51 -21.95 -24.19
C LEU A 85 16.04 -22.71 -25.42
N ALA A 86 15.87 -24.03 -25.47
CA ALA A 86 16.26 -24.83 -26.64
C ALA A 86 15.43 -24.46 -27.87
N ALA A 87 14.11 -24.32 -27.73
CA ALA A 87 13.22 -23.91 -28.82
C ALA A 87 13.55 -22.49 -29.32
N LEU A 88 13.86 -21.55 -28.42
CA LEU A 88 14.26 -20.19 -28.80
C LEU A 88 15.60 -20.19 -29.54
N ARG A 89 16.59 -20.97 -29.07
CA ARG A 89 17.88 -21.14 -29.74
C ARG A 89 17.71 -21.72 -31.14
N GLU A 90 16.88 -22.75 -31.31
CA GLU A 90 16.60 -23.37 -32.60
C GLU A 90 15.91 -22.38 -33.55
N SER A 91 14.90 -21.65 -33.07
CA SER A 91 14.21 -20.62 -33.84
C SER A 91 15.16 -19.52 -34.33
N LEU A 92 16.02 -19.02 -33.45
CA LEU A 92 17.00 -17.97 -33.78
C LEU A 92 18.06 -18.48 -34.77
N THR A 93 18.51 -19.73 -34.60
CA THR A 93 19.45 -20.37 -35.53
C THR A 93 18.83 -20.51 -36.91
N ARG A 94 17.59 -20.99 -36.98
CA ARG A 94 16.84 -21.13 -38.25
C ARG A 94 16.62 -19.77 -38.92
N GLN A 95 16.33 -18.73 -38.15
CA GLN A 95 16.20 -17.37 -38.66
C GLN A 95 17.54 -16.86 -39.21
N HIS A 96 18.64 -17.08 -38.49
CA HIS A 96 19.97 -16.70 -38.96
C HIS A 96 20.36 -17.43 -40.26
N GLU A 97 20.11 -18.74 -40.36
CA GLU A 97 20.32 -19.50 -41.60
C GLU A 97 19.46 -18.99 -42.75
N GLN A 98 18.22 -18.60 -42.47
CA GLN A 98 17.32 -18.01 -43.47
C GLN A 98 17.84 -16.66 -43.96
N GLU A 99 18.33 -15.79 -43.07
CA GLU A 99 18.94 -14.51 -43.43
C GLU A 99 20.25 -14.67 -44.19
N LEU A 100 21.09 -15.64 -43.83
CA LEU A 100 22.30 -15.99 -44.57
C LEU A 100 21.95 -16.46 -45.99
N ALA A 101 20.93 -17.32 -46.14
CA ALA A 101 20.47 -17.78 -47.45
C ALA A 101 19.88 -16.64 -48.31
N ARG A 102 19.11 -15.73 -47.69
CA ARG A 102 18.61 -14.51 -48.37
C ARG A 102 19.77 -13.63 -48.82
N THR A 103 20.72 -13.35 -47.94
CA THR A 103 21.90 -12.51 -48.23
C THR A 103 22.77 -13.13 -49.33
N ALA A 104 22.99 -14.44 -49.29
CA ALA A 104 23.72 -15.16 -50.33
C ALA A 104 23.03 -15.01 -51.70
N LYS A 105 21.71 -15.21 -51.77
CA LYS A 105 20.94 -15.01 -53.02
C LYS A 105 21.05 -13.58 -53.55
N ILE A 106 20.99 -12.56 -52.69
CA ILE A 106 21.14 -11.16 -53.08
C ILE A 106 22.54 -10.93 -53.65
N LYS A 107 23.58 -11.39 -52.95
CA LYS A 107 24.98 -11.26 -53.39
C LYS A 107 25.26 -12.00 -54.69
N ASP A 108 24.73 -13.20 -54.87
CA ASP A 108 24.87 -13.96 -56.12
C ASP A 108 24.18 -13.24 -57.29
N GLY A 109 23.00 -12.64 -57.04
CA GLY A 109 22.31 -11.79 -58.00
C GLY A 109 23.12 -10.54 -58.38
N GLU A 110 23.68 -9.85 -57.39
CA GLU A 110 24.58 -8.69 -57.56
C GLU A 110 25.82 -9.03 -58.40
N ILE A 111 26.48 -10.13 -58.04
CA ILE A 111 27.66 -10.63 -58.76
C ILE A 111 27.31 -10.94 -60.22
N GLN A 112 26.16 -11.60 -60.46
CA GLN A 112 25.73 -11.92 -61.82
C GLN A 112 25.40 -10.65 -62.62
N ARG A 113 24.78 -9.65 -62.01
CA ARG A 113 24.51 -8.35 -62.65
C ARG A 113 25.80 -7.61 -62.98
N LEU A 114 26.72 -7.49 -62.04
CA LEU A 114 28.02 -6.82 -62.23
C LEU A 114 28.85 -7.52 -63.32
N ARG A 115 28.86 -8.86 -63.36
CA ARG A 115 29.49 -9.62 -64.44
C ARG A 115 28.89 -9.29 -65.81
N THR A 116 27.56 -9.19 -65.89
CA THR A 116 26.86 -8.84 -67.13
C THR A 116 27.18 -7.41 -67.58
N ALA A 117 27.19 -6.45 -66.65
CA ALA A 117 27.56 -5.06 -66.92
C ALA A 117 29.02 -4.94 -67.39
N LEU A 118 29.96 -5.63 -66.71
CA LEU A 118 31.37 -5.66 -67.10
C LEU A 118 31.57 -6.27 -68.51
N SER A 119 30.82 -7.30 -68.88
CA SER A 119 30.86 -7.86 -70.24
C SER A 119 30.41 -6.82 -71.28
N ALA A 120 29.28 -6.14 -71.03
CA ALA A 120 28.77 -5.10 -71.93
C ALA A 120 29.71 -3.90 -72.07
N LEU A 121 30.46 -3.53 -71.01
CA LEU A 121 31.50 -2.51 -71.06
C LEU A 121 32.68 -2.93 -71.95
N ARG A 122 33.10 -4.21 -71.87
CA ARG A 122 34.18 -4.75 -72.71
C ARG A 122 33.81 -4.78 -74.20
N ASP A 123 32.53 -4.98 -74.50
CA ASP A 123 32.00 -4.97 -75.88
C ASP A 123 31.77 -3.54 -76.44
N GLY A 124 32.27 -2.50 -75.75
CA GLY A 124 32.20 -1.11 -76.21
C GLY A 124 30.85 -0.43 -75.96
N SER A 125 29.92 -1.04 -75.23
CA SER A 125 28.57 -0.50 -74.95
C SER A 125 28.52 0.41 -73.72
N GLY A 126 29.60 1.15 -73.44
CA GLY A 126 29.78 1.97 -72.23
C GLY A 126 28.66 2.96 -71.93
N GLU A 127 28.19 3.68 -72.96
CA GLU A 127 27.12 4.67 -72.82
C GLU A 127 25.80 4.02 -72.40
N LYS A 128 25.45 2.89 -73.03
CA LYS A 128 24.21 2.15 -72.74
C LYS A 128 24.22 1.59 -71.31
N VAL A 129 25.36 1.12 -70.83
CA VAL A 129 25.52 0.64 -69.44
C VAL A 129 25.35 1.80 -68.45
N ARG A 130 25.92 2.99 -68.73
CA ARG A 130 25.76 4.17 -67.85
C ARG A 130 24.30 4.62 -67.77
N THR A 131 23.60 4.68 -68.90
CA THR A 131 22.17 5.02 -68.93
C THR A 131 21.33 3.98 -68.20
N ALA A 132 21.61 2.68 -68.40
CA ALA A 132 20.90 1.59 -67.72
C ALA A 132 21.08 1.64 -66.19
N LEU A 133 22.31 1.82 -65.70
CA LEU A 133 22.59 1.94 -64.26
C LEU A 133 21.94 3.18 -63.63
N THR A 134 21.86 4.29 -64.37
CA THR A 134 21.19 5.51 -63.88
C THR A 134 19.67 5.32 -63.78
N LEU A 135 19.08 4.59 -64.74
CA LEU A 135 17.66 4.23 -64.70
C LEU A 135 17.37 3.23 -63.59
N GLU A 136 18.23 2.22 -63.41
CA GLU A 136 18.14 1.22 -62.35
C GLU A 136 18.24 1.86 -60.96
N ALA A 137 19.21 2.74 -60.71
CA ALA A 137 19.31 3.48 -59.44
C ALA A 137 18.05 4.33 -59.13
N ARG A 138 17.44 4.93 -60.17
CA ARG A 138 16.17 5.67 -60.03
C ARG A 138 14.98 4.76 -59.79
N GLU A 139 14.97 3.55 -60.33
CA GLU A 139 13.92 2.55 -60.10
C GLU A 139 14.08 1.88 -58.73
N GLU A 140 15.30 1.59 -58.29
CA GLU A 140 15.60 1.06 -56.96
C GLU A 140 15.23 2.05 -55.85
N ALA A 141 15.58 3.33 -56.01
CA ALA A 141 15.14 4.37 -55.09
C ALA A 141 13.60 4.42 -55.00
N ARG A 142 12.90 4.36 -56.14
CA ARG A 142 11.43 4.32 -56.17
C ARG A 142 10.86 3.06 -55.50
N ARG A 143 11.41 1.89 -55.76
CA ARG A 143 10.98 0.63 -55.12
C ARG A 143 11.21 0.64 -53.62
N PHE A 144 12.33 1.23 -53.16
CA PHE A 144 12.60 1.39 -51.73
C PHE A 144 11.55 2.29 -51.06
N PHE A 145 11.27 3.46 -51.64
CA PHE A 145 10.21 4.34 -51.14
C PHE A 145 8.83 3.68 -51.16
N ASP A 146 8.49 2.93 -52.22
CA ASP A 146 7.23 2.19 -52.29
C ASP A 146 7.14 1.08 -51.23
N HIS A 147 8.24 0.38 -50.95
CA HIS A 147 8.31 -0.65 -49.90
C HIS A 147 8.12 -0.05 -48.51
N GLU A 148 8.85 1.01 -48.18
CA GLU A 148 8.72 1.74 -46.91
C GLU A 148 7.31 2.32 -46.76
N ARG A 149 6.74 2.90 -47.83
CA ARG A 149 5.34 3.36 -47.82
C ARG A 149 4.37 2.22 -47.48
N VAL A 150 4.49 1.06 -48.11
CA VAL A 150 3.59 -0.09 -47.85
C VAL A 150 3.77 -0.60 -46.42
N LYS A 151 5.00 -0.67 -45.93
CA LYS A 151 5.31 -1.09 -44.56
C LYS A 151 4.70 -0.14 -43.52
N LEU A 152 4.86 1.17 -43.70
CA LEU A 152 4.26 2.18 -42.82
C LEU A 152 2.73 2.16 -42.89
N VAL A 153 2.14 1.94 -44.06
CA VAL A 153 0.68 1.78 -44.21
C VAL A 153 0.18 0.54 -43.47
N GLN A 154 0.92 -0.56 -43.51
CA GLN A 154 0.61 -1.79 -42.78
C GLN A 154 0.72 -1.57 -41.26
N GLU A 155 1.78 -0.91 -40.80
CA GLU A 155 1.97 -0.57 -39.39
C GLU A 155 0.85 0.34 -38.86
N ILE A 156 0.44 1.35 -39.65
CA ILE A 156 -0.73 2.18 -39.33
C ILE A 156 -2.01 1.33 -39.22
N ALA A 157 -2.18 0.33 -40.09
CA ALA A 157 -3.34 -0.56 -40.03
C ALA A 157 -3.33 -1.46 -38.79
N GLU A 158 -2.16 -1.99 -38.41
CA GLU A 158 -1.96 -2.79 -37.20
C GLU A 158 -2.16 -1.97 -35.93
N LEU A 159 -1.63 -0.75 -35.87
CA LEU A 159 -1.86 0.19 -34.78
C LEU A 159 -3.35 0.54 -34.63
N LYS A 160 -4.07 0.74 -35.75
CA LYS A 160 -5.53 0.94 -35.74
C LYS A 160 -6.28 -0.29 -35.23
N ALA A 161 -5.84 -1.49 -35.57
CA ALA A 161 -6.45 -2.73 -35.08
C ALA A 161 -6.20 -2.92 -33.58
N SER A 162 -4.97 -2.70 -33.13
CA SER A 162 -4.60 -2.73 -31.71
C SER A 162 -5.40 -1.72 -30.90
N LYS A 163 -5.53 -0.48 -31.39
CA LYS A 163 -6.38 0.55 -30.78
C LYS A 163 -7.83 0.08 -30.63
N ARG A 164 -8.43 -0.51 -31.67
CA ARG A 164 -9.81 -1.03 -31.58
C ARG A 164 -9.93 -2.11 -30.51
N GLN A 165 -8.96 -3.02 -30.42
CA GLN A 165 -8.95 -4.05 -29.40
C GLN A 165 -8.86 -3.47 -27.99
N THR A 166 -8.04 -2.44 -27.77
CA THR A 166 -7.95 -1.75 -26.48
C THR A 166 -9.23 -1.01 -26.14
N ASP A 167 -9.86 -0.35 -27.12
CA ASP A 167 -11.13 0.35 -26.95
C ASP A 167 -12.28 -0.62 -26.60
N GLU A 168 -12.32 -1.80 -27.23
CA GLU A 168 -13.28 -2.88 -26.93
C GLU A 168 -13.07 -3.46 -25.52
N ALA A 169 -11.81 -3.66 -25.11
CA ALA A 169 -11.48 -4.12 -23.76
C ALA A 169 -11.89 -3.08 -22.70
N LEU A 170 -11.66 -1.79 -22.96
CA LEU A 170 -12.10 -0.69 -22.10
C LEU A 170 -13.63 -0.65 -21.98
N SER A 171 -14.34 -0.78 -23.10
CA SER A 171 -15.81 -0.83 -23.10
C SER A 171 -16.35 -1.99 -22.24
N THR A 172 -15.72 -3.16 -22.36
CA THR A 172 -16.06 -4.35 -21.57
C THR A 172 -15.81 -4.11 -20.07
N MET A 173 -14.70 -3.46 -19.71
CA MET A 173 -14.37 -3.10 -18.33
C MET A 173 -15.39 -2.12 -17.74
N ILE A 174 -15.75 -1.07 -18.47
CA ILE A 174 -16.78 -0.10 -18.06
C ILE A 174 -18.13 -0.79 -17.82
N GLN A 175 -18.52 -1.72 -18.70
CA GLN A 175 -19.76 -2.48 -18.51
C GLN A 175 -19.71 -3.38 -17.27
N ALA A 176 -18.57 -4.03 -17.03
CA ALA A 176 -18.37 -4.85 -15.84
C ALA A 176 -18.46 -4.02 -14.55
N ASP A 177 -17.86 -2.82 -14.53
CA ASP A 177 -17.92 -1.94 -13.36
C ASP A 177 -19.32 -1.36 -13.15
N LYS A 178 -20.05 -1.04 -14.23
CA LYS A 178 -21.46 -0.65 -14.13
C LYS A 178 -22.32 -1.77 -13.52
N MET A 179 -22.04 -3.03 -13.87
CA MET A 179 -22.73 -4.19 -13.29
C MET A 179 -22.38 -4.37 -11.81
N LYS A 180 -21.09 -4.30 -11.44
CA LYS A 180 -20.65 -4.35 -10.03
C LYS A 180 -21.30 -3.25 -9.19
N ALA A 181 -21.39 -2.03 -9.72
CA ALA A 181 -22.08 -0.91 -9.05
C ALA A 181 -23.59 -1.16 -8.91
N GLY A 182 -24.21 -1.91 -9.82
CA GLY A 182 -25.59 -2.39 -9.68
C GLY A 182 -25.73 -3.45 -8.59
N ASP A 183 -24.83 -4.42 -8.55
CA ASP A 183 -24.81 -5.49 -7.55
C ASP A 183 -24.60 -4.92 -6.14
N LEU A 184 -23.64 -4.00 -5.96
CA LEU A 184 -23.40 -3.33 -4.69
C LEU A 184 -24.63 -2.55 -4.18
N ARG A 185 -25.36 -1.88 -5.07
CA ARG A 185 -26.62 -1.19 -4.70
C ARG A 185 -27.69 -2.19 -4.27
N THR A 186 -27.78 -3.33 -4.95
CA THR A 186 -28.75 -4.39 -4.63
C THR A 186 -28.44 -5.05 -3.29
N GLU A 187 -27.17 -5.37 -3.02
CA GLU A 187 -26.72 -5.90 -1.72
C GLU A 187 -26.94 -4.88 -0.59
N HIS A 188 -26.64 -3.60 -0.83
CA HIS A 188 -26.93 -2.54 0.14
C HIS A 188 -28.43 -2.49 0.48
N GLN A 189 -29.31 -2.55 -0.52
CA GLN A 189 -30.75 -2.60 -0.33
C GLN A 189 -31.18 -3.84 0.47
N ALA A 190 -30.63 -5.02 0.14
CA ALA A 190 -30.92 -6.26 0.86
C ALA A 190 -30.48 -6.19 2.34
N HIS A 191 -29.32 -5.59 2.62
CA HIS A 191 -28.86 -5.36 3.99
C HIS A 191 -29.76 -4.37 4.75
N GLN A 192 -30.23 -3.30 4.10
CA GLN A 192 -31.20 -2.38 4.71
C GLN A 192 -32.50 -3.08 5.09
N GLU A 193 -33.00 -3.98 4.24
CA GLU A 193 -34.19 -4.79 4.53
C GLU A 193 -33.95 -5.77 5.69
N GLN A 194 -32.77 -6.40 5.75
CA GLN A 194 -32.39 -7.28 6.87
C GLN A 194 -32.28 -6.51 8.19
N ILE A 195 -31.66 -5.34 8.19
CA ILE A 195 -31.57 -4.47 9.38
C ILE A 195 -32.99 -4.10 9.85
N SER A 196 -33.85 -3.69 8.92
CA SER A 196 -35.25 -3.35 9.22
C SER A 196 -36.01 -4.53 9.82
N LYS A 197 -35.79 -5.74 9.29
CA LYS A 197 -36.37 -6.98 9.80
C LYS A 197 -35.87 -7.32 11.21
N ILE A 198 -34.56 -7.24 11.46
CA ILE A 198 -33.97 -7.48 12.79
C ILE A 198 -34.55 -6.49 13.81
N LYS A 199 -34.64 -5.20 13.47
CA LYS A 199 -35.27 -4.19 14.33
C LYS A 199 -36.70 -4.58 14.69
N TRP A 200 -37.50 -4.96 13.70
CA TRP A 200 -38.88 -5.37 13.91
C TRP A 200 -39.01 -6.63 14.77
N ASP A 201 -38.17 -7.64 14.55
CA ASP A 201 -38.13 -8.87 15.35
C ASP A 201 -37.72 -8.58 16.81
N CYS A 202 -36.70 -7.75 17.02
CA CYS A 202 -36.28 -7.31 18.36
C CYS A 202 -37.39 -6.55 19.08
N GLU A 203 -38.09 -5.61 18.41
CA GLU A 203 -39.23 -4.89 18.99
C GLU A 203 -40.39 -5.82 19.36
N ARG A 204 -40.64 -6.84 18.53
CA ARG A 204 -41.65 -7.86 18.83
C ARG A 204 -41.25 -8.66 20.08
N ASP A 205 -39.99 -9.07 20.19
CA ASP A 205 -39.49 -9.84 21.33
C ASP A 205 -39.48 -9.03 22.63
N ILE A 206 -39.11 -7.74 22.55
CA ILE A 206 -39.22 -6.81 23.68
C ILE A 206 -40.67 -6.75 24.18
N ARG A 207 -41.63 -6.56 23.28
CA ARG A 207 -43.06 -6.55 23.63
C ARG A 207 -43.49 -7.85 24.32
N ARG A 208 -43.08 -9.00 23.77
CA ARG A 208 -43.36 -10.32 24.37
C ARG A 208 -42.77 -10.46 25.77
N LEU A 209 -41.51 -10.07 25.97
CA LEU A 209 -40.84 -10.14 27.26
C LEU A 209 -41.47 -9.20 28.29
N VAL A 210 -41.88 -7.99 27.88
CA VAL A 210 -42.59 -7.04 28.74
C VAL A 210 -43.93 -7.63 29.22
N ASP A 211 -44.68 -8.28 28.33
CA ASP A 211 -45.95 -8.92 28.71
C ASP A 211 -45.72 -10.13 29.64
N GLU A 212 -44.64 -10.88 29.44
CA GLU A 212 -44.25 -11.98 30.32
C GLU A 212 -43.85 -11.47 31.72
N ILE A 213 -43.13 -10.35 31.81
CA ILE A 213 -42.79 -9.68 33.08
C ILE A 213 -44.08 -9.28 33.80
N LYS A 214 -45.00 -8.58 33.11
CA LYS A 214 -46.29 -8.19 33.70
C LYS A 214 -47.10 -9.39 34.19
N ALA A 215 -47.04 -10.52 33.49
CA ALA A 215 -47.70 -11.74 33.93
C ALA A 215 -47.06 -12.30 35.22
N LYS A 216 -45.72 -12.34 35.28
CA LYS A 216 -44.97 -12.76 36.47
C LYS A 216 -45.22 -11.83 37.66
N ASP A 217 -45.28 -10.53 37.47
CA ASP A 217 -45.59 -9.55 38.53
C ASP A 217 -46.97 -9.80 39.14
N ARG A 218 -47.98 -10.14 38.32
CA ARG A 218 -49.31 -10.53 38.83
C ARG A 218 -49.27 -11.81 39.65
N THR A 219 -48.44 -12.78 39.25
CA THR A 219 -48.24 -14.02 40.00
C THR A 219 -47.53 -13.75 41.32
N ILE A 220 -46.46 -12.95 41.32
CA ILE A 220 -45.72 -12.53 42.52
C ILE A 220 -46.69 -11.85 43.49
N PHE A 221 -47.45 -10.87 43.03
CA PHE A 221 -48.45 -10.18 43.85
C PHE A 221 -49.48 -11.12 44.48
N SER A 222 -49.91 -12.15 43.75
CA SER A 222 -50.85 -13.16 44.28
C SER A 222 -50.19 -14.02 45.37
N LEU A 223 -48.94 -14.44 45.16
CA LEU A 223 -48.16 -15.21 46.13
C LEU A 223 -47.82 -14.39 47.38
N GLU A 224 -47.49 -13.10 47.23
CA GLU A 224 -47.26 -12.19 48.36
C GLU A 224 -48.51 -12.07 49.23
N LYS A 225 -49.69 -11.92 48.60
CA LYS A 225 -50.97 -11.89 49.33
C LYS A 225 -51.26 -13.21 50.05
N GLU A 226 -51.01 -14.34 49.42
CA GLU A 226 -51.14 -15.66 50.06
C GLU A 226 -50.14 -15.82 51.23
N LEU A 227 -48.90 -15.37 51.07
CA LEU A 227 -47.89 -15.37 52.13
C LEU A 227 -48.32 -14.49 53.31
N GLU A 228 -48.88 -13.32 53.06
CA GLU A 228 -49.37 -12.40 54.08
C GLU A 228 -50.54 -13.02 54.87
N THR A 229 -51.48 -13.66 54.17
CA THR A 229 -52.59 -14.38 54.83
C THR A 229 -52.11 -15.57 55.66
N THR A 230 -51.19 -16.39 55.14
CA THR A 230 -50.64 -17.55 55.86
C THR A 230 -49.82 -17.10 57.07
N THR A 231 -49.03 -16.03 56.95
CA THR A 231 -48.31 -15.41 58.07
C THR A 231 -49.29 -14.92 59.15
N GLY A 232 -50.40 -14.30 58.75
CA GLY A 232 -51.46 -13.88 59.68
C GLY A 232 -52.12 -15.06 60.41
N PHE A 233 -52.36 -16.19 59.72
CA PHE A 233 -52.84 -17.42 60.37
C PHE A 233 -51.82 -17.99 61.35
N LEU A 234 -50.53 -18.01 60.98
CA LEU A 234 -49.45 -18.50 61.83
C LEU A 234 -49.32 -17.67 63.11
N GLN A 235 -49.42 -16.34 63.02
CA GLN A 235 -49.43 -15.45 64.17
C GLN A 235 -50.59 -15.71 65.13
N LYS A 236 -51.80 -15.96 64.60
CA LYS A 236 -52.96 -16.33 65.43
C LYS A 236 -52.75 -17.66 66.15
N LEU A 237 -52.19 -18.65 65.46
CA LEU A 237 -51.82 -19.94 66.04
C LEU A 237 -50.74 -19.78 67.11
N GLN A 238 -49.75 -18.91 66.89
CA GLN A 238 -48.71 -18.62 67.86
C GLN A 238 -49.29 -17.98 69.13
N LEU A 239 -50.20 -17.01 69.00
CA LEU A 239 -50.91 -16.42 70.15
C LEU A 239 -51.77 -17.45 70.89
N GLN A 240 -52.43 -18.37 70.18
CA GLN A 240 -53.16 -19.47 70.81
C GLN A 240 -52.23 -20.44 71.55
N LYS A 241 -51.06 -20.74 70.97
CA LYS A 241 -50.03 -21.56 71.60
C LYS A 241 -49.51 -20.88 72.86
N ASP A 242 -49.18 -19.59 72.81
CA ASP A 242 -48.67 -18.85 73.97
C ASP A 242 -49.74 -18.78 75.09
N ALA A 243 -51.01 -18.57 74.74
CA ALA A 243 -52.13 -18.65 75.69
C ALA A 243 -52.31 -20.06 76.29
N LEU A 244 -52.12 -21.11 75.49
CA LEU A 244 -52.13 -22.50 75.96
C LEU A 244 -50.91 -22.81 76.84
N ASP A 245 -49.73 -22.29 76.51
CA ASP A 245 -48.51 -22.44 77.31
C ASP A 245 -48.65 -21.72 78.67
N GLU A 246 -49.32 -20.56 78.73
CA GLU A 246 -49.72 -19.90 79.98
C GLU A 246 -50.72 -20.74 80.79
N GLN A 247 -51.74 -21.31 80.14
CA GLN A 247 -52.67 -22.24 80.80
C GLN A 247 -51.96 -23.51 81.30
N LEU A 248 -51.01 -24.05 80.53
CA LEU A 248 -50.23 -25.22 80.89
C LEU A 248 -49.23 -24.91 82.01
N PHE A 249 -48.71 -23.68 82.07
CA PHE A 249 -47.90 -23.19 83.17
C PHE A 249 -48.72 -23.12 84.47
N LEU A 250 -49.95 -22.59 84.41
CA LEU A 250 -50.91 -22.56 85.52
C LEU A 250 -51.37 -23.97 85.95
N VAL A 251 -51.55 -24.90 85.02
CA VAL A 251 -51.88 -26.31 85.30
C VAL A 251 -50.68 -27.07 85.86
N LYS A 252 -49.45 -26.80 85.39
CA LYS A 252 -48.22 -27.35 85.98
C LYS A 252 -47.95 -26.83 87.40
N GLU A 253 -48.41 -25.64 87.75
CA GLU A 253 -48.47 -25.19 89.16
C GLU A 253 -49.56 -25.89 89.98
N ALA A 254 -50.62 -26.39 89.33
CA ALA A 254 -51.76 -27.04 90.00
C ALA A 254 -51.67 -28.58 90.08
N GLU A 255 -50.78 -29.25 89.33
CA GLU A 255 -50.67 -30.71 89.29
C GLU A 255 -49.65 -31.29 90.29
N CYS A 256 -49.98 -31.16 91.58
CA CYS A 256 -49.76 -32.26 92.52
C CYS A 256 -50.98 -33.21 92.44
N ASN A 257 -50.80 -34.41 91.87
CA ASN A 257 -51.64 -35.64 91.96
C ASN A 257 -52.50 -36.06 90.73
N LEU A 258 -51.95 -37.03 89.95
CA LEU A 258 -52.50 -38.27 89.35
C LEU A 258 -53.89 -38.35 88.62
N GLY A 259 -53.88 -38.87 87.37
CA GLY A 259 -54.67 -40.07 86.97
C GLY A 259 -55.63 -40.05 85.74
N SER A 260 -55.37 -40.92 84.73
CA SER A 260 -56.17 -41.30 83.51
C SER A 260 -57.49 -42.09 83.79
N PRO A 261 -58.52 -42.32 82.89
CA PRO A 261 -58.40 -43.09 81.60
C PRO A 261 -59.48 -42.97 80.45
N LYS A 262 -59.10 -43.40 79.22
CA LYS A 262 -59.75 -44.13 78.06
C LYS A 262 -61.27 -44.20 77.66
N ARG A 263 -61.51 -43.93 76.35
CA ARG A 263 -62.20 -44.70 75.22
C ARG A 263 -63.75 -44.67 75.01
N GLU A 264 -64.23 -44.43 73.76
CA GLU A 264 -65.04 -45.33 72.87
C GLU A 264 -65.70 -44.65 71.61
N ILE A 265 -66.07 -45.46 70.60
CA ILE A 265 -66.66 -45.15 69.25
C ILE A 265 -68.14 -45.62 69.25
N PRO A 266 -69.06 -45.08 68.40
CA PRO A 266 -69.84 -46.00 67.54
C PRO A 266 -70.26 -45.45 66.14
N GLY A 267 -70.62 -46.34 65.21
CA GLY A 267 -71.16 -46.04 63.86
C GLY A 267 -72.53 -46.68 63.56
N ARG A 268 -73.05 -46.51 62.31
CA ARG A 268 -74.10 -47.26 61.54
C ARG A 268 -74.70 -46.35 60.44
N ALA A 269 -75.48 -46.73 59.40
CA ALA A 269 -75.72 -47.89 58.51
C ALA A 269 -77.17 -47.77 57.94
N GLY A 270 -77.37 -47.99 56.62
CA GLY A 270 -78.67 -48.31 55.94
C GLY A 270 -79.42 -47.13 55.29
N ASP A 271 -80.30 -47.24 54.29
CA ASP A 271 -80.70 -48.26 53.26
C ASP A 271 -81.81 -47.58 52.39
N GLY A 272 -82.03 -48.01 51.13
CA GLY A 272 -83.35 -47.87 50.45
C GLY A 272 -83.58 -46.90 49.26
N ALA A 273 -83.87 -47.52 48.10
CA ALA A 273 -84.94 -47.22 47.13
C ALA A 273 -84.77 -46.19 45.98
N GLU A 274 -85.39 -46.58 44.86
CA GLU A 274 -85.24 -46.10 43.49
C GLU A 274 -85.94 -44.76 43.15
N HIS A 275 -85.46 -44.20 42.03
CA HIS A 275 -86.15 -43.39 41.02
C HIS A 275 -85.94 -41.86 41.01
N CYS A 276 -85.80 -41.36 39.77
CA CYS A 276 -85.70 -39.99 39.28
C CYS A 276 -84.28 -39.40 39.10
N GLY A 277 -83.97 -39.04 37.85
CA GLY A 277 -82.66 -38.59 37.39
C GLY A 277 -82.05 -37.49 38.26
N SER A 278 -80.98 -37.84 38.97
CA SER A 278 -80.20 -36.91 39.77
C SER A 278 -79.64 -35.78 38.90
N PRO A 279 -79.62 -34.53 39.39
CA PRO A 279 -78.89 -33.41 38.79
C PRO A 279 -77.46 -33.78 38.36
N ASP A 280 -76.84 -34.73 39.05
CA ASP A 280 -75.47 -35.20 38.79
C ASP A 280 -75.34 -35.98 37.48
N MET A 281 -76.36 -36.74 37.05
CA MET A 281 -76.31 -37.45 35.76
C MET A 281 -76.33 -36.46 34.59
N ARG A 282 -77.18 -35.42 34.65
CA ARG A 282 -77.23 -34.35 33.64
C ARG A 282 -75.99 -33.45 33.69
N ARG A 283 -75.39 -33.26 34.86
CA ARG A 283 -74.11 -32.55 35.04
C ARG A 283 -72.95 -33.34 34.44
N ASN A 284 -72.92 -34.65 34.67
CA ASN A 284 -71.91 -35.54 34.08
C ASN A 284 -72.06 -35.66 32.57
N GLN A 285 -73.28 -35.73 32.04
CA GLN A 285 -73.51 -35.71 30.58
C GLN A 285 -73.07 -34.39 29.93
N ARG A 286 -73.33 -33.23 30.56
CA ARG A 286 -72.78 -31.95 30.10
C ARG A 286 -71.27 -31.91 30.15
N ARG A 287 -70.66 -32.40 31.24
CA ARG A 287 -69.20 -32.47 31.38
C ARG A 287 -68.57 -33.40 30.33
N ILE A 288 -69.20 -34.53 30.01
CA ILE A 288 -68.75 -35.42 28.93
C ILE A 288 -68.88 -34.74 27.56
N ALA A 289 -69.97 -34.01 27.30
CA ALA A 289 -70.13 -33.25 26.06
C ALA A 289 -69.11 -32.10 25.91
N GLU A 290 -68.81 -31.38 27.00
CA GLU A 290 -67.78 -30.33 27.07
C GLU A 290 -66.37 -30.89 26.88
N LEU A 291 -66.07 -32.05 27.47
CA LEU A 291 -64.81 -32.76 27.28
C LEU A 291 -64.68 -33.23 25.82
N ASN A 292 -65.73 -33.83 25.24
CA ASN A 292 -65.72 -34.24 23.84
C ASN A 292 -65.61 -33.05 22.87
N SER A 293 -66.18 -31.88 23.21
CA SER A 293 -65.97 -30.66 22.44
C SER A 293 -64.53 -30.15 22.56
N SER A 294 -63.91 -30.26 23.74
CA SER A 294 -62.52 -29.88 23.95
C SER A 294 -61.56 -30.82 23.24
N ILE A 295 -61.85 -32.13 23.23
CA ILE A 295 -61.09 -33.14 22.50
C ILE A 295 -61.11 -32.82 21.00
N ARG A 296 -62.28 -32.56 20.41
CA ARG A 296 -62.36 -32.17 18.98
C ARG A 296 -61.58 -30.90 18.66
N LYS A 297 -61.67 -29.85 19.49
CA LYS A 297 -60.87 -28.63 19.31
C LYS A 297 -59.36 -28.88 19.40
N LEU A 298 -58.94 -29.80 20.26
CA LEU A 298 -57.55 -30.21 20.36
C LEU A 298 -57.12 -31.05 19.16
N GLU A 299 -57.97 -31.93 18.64
CA GLU A 299 -57.74 -32.70 17.41
C GLU A 299 -57.59 -31.79 16.19
N ASP A 300 -58.48 -30.80 16.02
CA ASP A 300 -58.40 -29.79 14.95
C ASP A 300 -57.12 -28.96 15.06
N ARG A 301 -56.77 -28.54 16.29
CA ARG A 301 -55.51 -27.81 16.54
C ARG A 301 -54.29 -28.68 16.25
N ASN A 302 -54.35 -29.98 16.54
CA ASN A 302 -53.26 -30.91 16.27
C ASN A 302 -53.09 -31.17 14.77
N ALA A 303 -54.20 -31.23 14.01
CA ALA A 303 -54.16 -31.31 12.55
C ALA A 303 -53.46 -30.09 11.93
N LEU A 304 -53.81 -28.87 12.37
CA LEU A 304 -53.16 -27.63 11.91
C LEU A 304 -51.66 -27.60 12.25
N LEU A 305 -51.27 -28.04 13.46
CA LEU A 305 -49.86 -28.13 13.84
C LEU A 305 -49.07 -29.12 12.98
N VAL A 306 -49.71 -30.21 12.54
CA VAL A 306 -49.09 -31.19 11.62
C VAL A 306 -48.91 -30.58 10.22
N GLU A 307 -49.89 -29.82 9.74
CA GLU A 307 -49.79 -29.08 8.47
C GLU A 307 -48.69 -28.01 8.53
N GLU A 308 -48.64 -27.20 9.59
CA GLU A 308 -47.58 -26.21 9.81
C GLU A 308 -46.19 -26.86 9.87
N ARG A 309 -46.07 -27.99 10.59
CA ARG A 309 -44.83 -28.76 10.67
C ARG A 309 -44.39 -29.26 9.30
N ASN A 310 -45.31 -29.74 8.46
CA ASN A 310 -45.01 -30.22 7.12
C ASN A 310 -44.61 -29.08 6.18
N GLU A 311 -45.25 -27.92 6.27
CA GLU A 311 -44.92 -26.75 5.49
C GLU A 311 -43.55 -26.16 5.89
N LEU A 312 -43.23 -26.16 7.19
CA LEU A 312 -41.89 -25.82 7.67
C LEU A 312 -40.84 -26.80 7.15
N LEU A 313 -41.13 -28.10 7.14
CA LEU A 313 -40.22 -29.11 6.59
C LEU A 313 -39.97 -28.90 5.09
N LYS A 314 -40.98 -28.47 4.35
CA LYS A 314 -40.87 -28.15 2.92
C LYS A 314 -39.99 -26.91 2.70
N ARG A 315 -40.20 -25.84 3.47
CA ARG A 315 -39.33 -24.64 3.43
C ARG A 315 -37.89 -24.97 3.79
N VAL A 316 -37.65 -25.80 4.81
CA VAL A 316 -36.29 -26.26 5.16
C VAL A 316 -35.63 -26.93 3.96
N ARG A 317 -36.31 -27.89 3.31
CA ARG A 317 -35.77 -28.56 2.11
C ARG A 317 -35.52 -27.61 0.94
N GLU A 318 -36.38 -26.62 0.73
CA GLU A 318 -36.20 -25.60 -0.32
C GLU A 318 -35.02 -24.69 -0.01
N THR A 319 -34.84 -24.26 1.24
CA THR A 319 -33.68 -23.47 1.67
C THR A 319 -32.38 -24.28 1.58
N GLU A 320 -32.38 -25.57 1.96
CA GLU A 320 -31.23 -26.46 1.77
C GLU A 320 -30.84 -26.59 0.30
N LYS A 321 -31.83 -26.69 -0.59
CA LYS A 321 -31.60 -26.74 -2.04
C LYS A 321 -31.00 -25.44 -2.58
N GLN A 322 -31.40 -24.28 -2.06
CA GLN A 322 -30.85 -22.97 -2.42
C GLN A 322 -29.44 -22.74 -1.84
N CYS A 323 -29.15 -23.24 -0.63
CA CYS A 323 -27.84 -23.11 0.01
C CYS A 323 -26.77 -24.01 -0.63
N LYS A 324 -27.15 -25.13 -1.24
CA LYS A 324 -26.22 -26.09 -1.85
C LYS A 324 -25.27 -25.48 -2.91
N PRO A 325 -25.73 -24.74 -3.93
CA PRO A 325 -24.85 -24.08 -4.89
C PRO A 325 -23.99 -22.97 -4.26
N LEU A 326 -24.48 -22.29 -3.22
CA LEU A 326 -23.70 -21.29 -2.50
C LEU A 326 -22.55 -21.93 -1.72
N LEU A 327 -22.78 -23.08 -1.10
CA LEU A 327 -21.73 -23.87 -0.44
C LEU A 327 -20.69 -24.41 -1.43
N GLU A 328 -21.12 -24.83 -2.63
CA GLU A 328 -20.21 -25.24 -3.70
C GLU A 328 -19.38 -24.06 -4.22
N LYS A 329 -20.00 -22.89 -4.43
CA LYS A 329 -19.30 -21.65 -4.79
C LYS A 329 -18.31 -21.22 -3.70
N ASN A 330 -18.69 -21.30 -2.43
CA ASN A 330 -17.81 -21.00 -1.31
C ASN A 330 -16.61 -21.96 -1.22
N LYS A 331 -16.82 -23.27 -1.47
CA LYS A 331 -15.73 -24.25 -1.59
C LYS A 331 -14.76 -23.92 -2.73
N LEU A 332 -15.26 -23.48 -3.88
CA LEU A 332 -14.41 -23.06 -5.01
C LEU A 332 -13.64 -21.78 -4.70
N LEU A 333 -14.28 -20.80 -4.04
CA LEU A 333 -13.61 -19.58 -3.59
C LEU A 333 -12.53 -19.86 -2.55
N ASN A 334 -12.76 -20.78 -1.61
CA ASN A 334 -11.73 -21.18 -0.66
C ASN A 334 -10.54 -21.84 -1.35
N LYS A 335 -10.76 -22.72 -2.33
CA LYS A 335 -9.65 -23.27 -3.13
C LYS A 335 -8.85 -22.18 -3.84
N LYS A 336 -9.54 -21.18 -4.42
CA LYS A 336 -8.89 -20.06 -5.09
C LYS A 336 -8.12 -19.16 -4.10
N ASN A 337 -8.65 -18.96 -2.89
CA ASN A 337 -7.94 -18.26 -1.83
C ASN A 337 -6.68 -19.04 -1.42
N ASP A 338 -6.77 -20.36 -1.24
CA ASP A 338 -5.61 -21.21 -0.92
C ASP A 338 -4.53 -21.12 -2.02
N GLU A 339 -4.92 -21.12 -3.29
CA GLU A 339 -4.01 -20.93 -4.44
C GLU A 339 -3.34 -19.55 -4.43
N LEU A 340 -4.09 -18.49 -4.12
CA LEU A 340 -3.58 -17.12 -4.01
C LEU A 340 -2.64 -16.98 -2.82
N THR A 341 -2.97 -17.52 -1.65
CA THR A 341 -2.12 -17.54 -0.46
C THR A 341 -0.80 -18.26 -0.76
N GLN A 342 -0.84 -19.41 -1.43
CA GLN A 342 0.37 -20.11 -1.86
C GLN A 342 1.19 -19.30 -2.87
N SER A 343 0.53 -18.52 -3.75
CA SER A 343 1.23 -17.64 -4.68
C SER A 343 1.89 -16.46 -4.01
N LEU A 344 1.22 -15.87 -3.03
CA LEU A 344 1.73 -14.77 -2.22
C LEU A 344 2.94 -15.23 -1.41
N GLN A 345 2.86 -16.40 -0.75
CA GLN A 345 3.99 -17.00 -0.03
C GLN A 345 5.21 -17.24 -0.95
N ARG A 346 4.99 -17.72 -2.19
CA ARG A 346 6.08 -17.89 -3.17
C ARG A 346 6.75 -16.56 -3.55
N VAL A 347 5.98 -15.48 -3.63
CA VAL A 347 6.53 -14.14 -3.93
C VAL A 347 7.28 -13.58 -2.71
N GLU A 348 6.76 -13.77 -1.50
CA GLU A 348 7.44 -13.40 -0.26
C GLU A 348 8.77 -14.16 -0.08
N GLU A 349 8.81 -15.45 -0.40
CA GLU A 349 10.05 -16.24 -0.38
C GLU A 349 11.08 -15.75 -1.41
N LYS A 350 10.62 -15.36 -2.61
CA LYS A 350 11.50 -14.74 -3.62
C LYS A 350 12.04 -13.40 -3.14
N LEU A 351 11.19 -12.55 -2.53
CA LEU A 351 11.63 -11.29 -1.95
C LEU A 351 12.68 -11.51 -0.87
N LYS A 352 12.45 -12.45 0.07
CA LYS A 352 13.45 -12.80 1.10
C LYS A 352 14.77 -13.27 0.50
N SER A 353 14.73 -14.07 -0.57
CA SER A 353 15.94 -14.51 -1.29
C SER A 353 16.69 -13.35 -1.92
N LEU A 354 15.99 -12.45 -2.60
CA LEU A 354 16.58 -11.27 -3.23
C LEU A 354 17.14 -10.29 -2.20
N THR A 355 16.44 -10.10 -1.07
CA THR A 355 16.95 -9.27 0.04
C THR A 355 18.24 -9.87 0.61
N LYS A 356 18.31 -11.20 0.75
CA LYS A 356 19.52 -11.88 1.23
C LYS A 356 20.68 -11.77 0.23
N GLU A 357 20.42 -11.96 -1.06
CA GLU A 357 21.41 -11.79 -2.13
C GLU A 357 21.92 -10.34 -2.19
N ASN A 358 21.04 -9.35 -2.01
CA ASN A 358 21.45 -7.94 -1.89
C ASN A 358 22.35 -7.69 -0.67
N LEU A 359 22.06 -8.28 0.49
CA LEU A 359 22.91 -8.16 1.68
C LEU A 359 24.29 -8.81 1.45
N GLU A 360 24.36 -9.94 0.76
CA GLU A 360 25.61 -10.63 0.41
C GLU A 360 26.44 -9.84 -0.62
N MET A 361 25.78 -9.16 -1.58
CA MET A 361 26.45 -8.28 -2.54
C MET A 361 27.01 -7.02 -1.87
N VAL A 362 26.29 -6.41 -0.93
CA VAL A 362 26.78 -5.24 -0.16
C VAL A 362 27.96 -5.63 0.73
N SER A 363 27.93 -6.82 1.36
CA SER A 363 29.07 -7.36 2.11
C SER A 363 30.30 -7.57 1.21
N SER A 364 30.12 -8.11 0.00
CA SER A 364 31.22 -8.39 -0.92
C SER A 364 31.83 -7.12 -1.52
N LEU A 365 31.03 -6.04 -1.66
CA LEU A 365 31.51 -4.73 -2.07
C LEU A 365 32.37 -4.08 -0.99
N ASN A 366 31.98 -4.17 0.28
CA ASN A 366 32.77 -3.66 1.41
C ASN A 366 34.14 -4.37 1.54
N ASP A 367 34.19 -5.68 1.31
CA ASP A 367 35.44 -6.44 1.33
C ASP A 367 36.40 -6.03 0.19
N LEU A 368 35.86 -5.60 -0.96
CA LEU A 368 36.64 -5.15 -2.10
C LEU A 368 37.16 -3.72 -1.91
N ASP A 369 36.34 -2.85 -1.30
CA ASP A 369 36.70 -1.48 -0.92
C ASP A 369 37.87 -1.47 0.06
N GLN A 370 37.77 -2.31 1.11
CA GLN A 370 38.84 -2.45 2.11
C GLN A 370 40.16 -2.93 1.50
N ALA A 371 40.10 -3.82 0.51
CA ALA A 371 41.29 -4.31 -0.21
C ALA A 371 41.90 -3.26 -1.15
N GLN A 372 41.09 -2.33 -1.68
CA GLN A 372 41.52 -1.23 -2.53
C GLN A 372 42.20 -0.13 -1.69
N ASP A 373 41.61 0.21 -0.54
CA ASP A 373 42.19 1.11 0.46
C ASP A 373 43.55 0.60 0.96
N ASP A 374 43.67 -0.70 1.23
CA ASP A 374 44.93 -1.31 1.68
C ASP A 374 46.04 -1.21 0.61
N GLN A 375 45.70 -1.30 -0.68
CA GLN A 375 46.66 -1.13 -1.78
C GLN A 375 47.08 0.33 -1.97
N GLU A 376 46.16 1.28 -1.82
CA GLU A 376 46.46 2.71 -1.88
C GLU A 376 47.36 3.15 -0.72
N ILE A 377 47.09 2.64 0.48
CA ILE A 377 47.92 2.87 1.67
C ILE A 377 49.35 2.34 1.46
N GLU A 378 49.54 1.16 0.87
CA GLU A 378 50.88 0.62 0.56
C GLU A 378 51.61 1.45 -0.51
N PHE A 379 50.89 1.93 -1.53
CA PHE A 379 51.46 2.82 -2.54
C PHE A 379 51.92 4.15 -1.94
N LEU A 380 51.10 4.77 -1.09
CA LEU A 380 51.44 6.01 -0.38
C LEU A 380 52.63 5.82 0.57
N LYS A 381 52.70 4.70 1.31
CA LYS A 381 53.88 4.37 2.12
C LYS A 381 55.16 4.28 1.30
N LEU A 382 55.09 3.67 0.11
CA LEU A 382 56.25 3.56 -0.78
C LEU A 382 56.69 4.94 -1.31
N GLN A 383 55.73 5.81 -1.66
CA GLN A 383 56.01 7.18 -2.09
C GLN A 383 56.63 8.01 -0.96
N VAL A 384 56.14 7.86 0.27
CA VAL A 384 56.74 8.52 1.46
C VAL A 384 58.16 8.03 1.69
N LEU A 385 58.44 6.73 1.54
CA LEU A 385 59.81 6.19 1.64
C LEU A 385 60.74 6.75 0.56
N GLU A 386 60.25 6.89 -0.68
CA GLU A 386 61.02 7.48 -1.78
C GLU A 386 61.30 8.98 -1.54
N GLN A 387 60.29 9.73 -1.09
CA GLN A 387 60.45 11.13 -0.67
C GLN A 387 61.45 11.26 0.48
N GLN A 388 61.39 10.37 1.48
CA GLN A 388 62.34 10.36 2.59
C GLN A 388 63.76 10.09 2.11
N SER A 389 63.95 9.16 1.16
CA SER A 389 65.25 8.91 0.54
C SER A 389 65.81 10.14 -0.20
N MET A 390 64.96 10.84 -0.96
CA MET A 390 65.36 12.10 -1.62
C MET A 390 65.74 13.19 -0.60
N ILE A 391 64.96 13.34 0.47
CA ILE A 391 65.26 14.28 1.54
C ILE A 391 66.61 13.94 2.19
N ASP A 392 66.90 12.67 2.45
CA ASP A 392 68.17 12.23 3.03
C ASP A 392 69.35 12.50 2.10
N GLU A 393 69.20 12.31 0.78
CA GLU A 393 70.21 12.64 -0.22
C GLU A 393 70.47 14.14 -0.29
N LEU A 394 69.42 14.96 -0.37
CA LEU A 394 69.51 16.41 -0.38
C LEU A 394 70.15 16.93 0.91
N THR A 395 69.83 16.33 2.05
CA THR A 395 70.42 16.66 3.36
C THR A 395 71.90 16.29 3.41
N ARG A 396 72.31 15.19 2.76
CA ARG A 396 73.72 14.78 2.62
C ARG A 396 74.49 15.73 1.70
N VAL A 397 73.88 16.17 0.59
CA VAL A 397 74.46 17.16 -0.33
C VAL A 397 74.60 18.53 0.34
N SER A 398 73.58 18.97 1.07
CA SER A 398 73.61 20.23 1.82
C SER A 398 74.72 20.22 2.88
N ARG A 399 74.89 19.13 3.63
CA ARG A 399 76.02 18.95 4.56
C ARG A 399 77.39 19.06 3.87
N LYS A 400 77.56 18.43 2.71
CA LYS A 400 78.81 18.52 1.92
C LYS A 400 79.06 19.93 1.37
N LEU A 401 78.01 20.67 0.98
CA LEU A 401 78.12 22.07 0.53
C LEU A 401 78.49 23.00 1.69
N ILE A 402 77.92 22.77 2.87
CA ILE A 402 78.26 23.50 4.09
C ILE A 402 79.71 23.23 4.49
N GLU A 403 80.18 21.98 4.49
CA GLU A 403 81.60 21.65 4.74
C GLU A 403 82.55 22.32 3.74
N LYS A 404 82.17 22.39 2.45
CA LYS A 404 82.94 23.15 1.44
C LYS A 404 82.89 24.67 1.66
N SER A 405 81.79 25.20 2.17
CA SER A 405 81.62 26.62 2.49
C SER A 405 82.44 27.07 3.71
N TYR A 406 82.81 26.16 4.63
CA TYR A 406 83.68 26.47 5.77
C TYR A 406 85.18 26.47 5.43
N PHE A 407 85.59 25.82 4.34
CA PHE A 407 86.97 25.85 3.83
C PHE A 407 87.23 26.99 2.82
N GLY A 408 86.20 27.71 2.39
CA GLY A 408 86.26 28.73 1.34
C GLY A 408 86.09 30.19 1.82
N LYS A 409 86.41 30.51 3.08
CA LYS A 409 86.48 31.90 3.56
C LYS A 409 87.93 32.33 3.78
N SER A 410 88.60 32.66 2.69
CA SER A 410 89.68 33.65 2.71
C SER A 410 89.63 34.42 1.39
N VAL A 411 89.68 35.74 1.50
CA VAL A 411 89.69 36.75 0.44
C VAL A 411 88.32 37.30 0.05
N ILE A 412 88.21 38.62 0.25
CA ILE A 412 87.19 39.60 -0.18
C ILE A 412 86.04 39.90 0.80
N ASN A 413 86.39 40.68 1.82
CA ASN A 413 85.54 41.78 2.29
C ASN A 413 85.69 42.94 1.30
N GLU A 414 84.60 43.43 0.69
CA GLU A 414 84.34 44.86 0.50
C GLU A 414 82.94 45.11 -0.09
N LEU A 415 82.32 46.19 0.38
CA LEU A 415 81.01 46.76 0.04
C LEU A 415 79.76 46.25 0.80
N THR A 416 79.64 46.85 1.99
CA THR A 416 78.46 47.59 2.50
C THR A 416 77.26 46.81 3.09
N CYS A 417 77.08 47.05 4.39
CA CYS A 417 76.01 46.60 5.27
C CYS A 417 74.71 47.42 5.19
N ALA A 418 73.64 46.80 5.71
CA ALA A 418 72.51 47.36 6.49
C ALA A 418 71.13 47.51 5.80
N SER A 419 70.21 46.54 6.04
CA SER A 419 69.20 46.64 7.12
C SER A 419 68.35 45.36 7.27
N PRO A 420 67.86 45.03 8.49
CA PRO A 420 67.28 43.73 8.84
C PRO A 420 65.75 43.76 8.99
N ILE A 421 65.01 42.72 8.57
CA ILE A 421 63.62 42.50 8.99
C ILE A 421 63.39 41.02 9.38
N GLN A 422 63.31 40.85 10.69
CA GLN A 422 62.47 39.98 11.54
C GLN A 422 62.03 38.58 11.06
N ARG A 423 62.42 37.61 11.89
CA ARG A 423 61.81 36.28 12.03
C ARG A 423 60.42 36.39 12.71
N HIS A 424 59.41 35.74 12.15
CA HIS A 424 58.27 35.15 12.88
C HIS A 424 58.41 33.63 12.68
N ILE A 425 58.93 32.90 13.67
CA ILE A 425 58.20 32.17 14.72
C ILE A 425 57.19 31.17 14.14
N VAL A 426 57.64 29.91 14.20
CA VAL A 426 56.95 28.65 13.97
C VAL A 426 55.90 28.43 15.06
N VAL A 427 54.71 28.00 14.68
CA VAL A 427 53.89 27.10 15.49
C VAL A 427 53.38 25.99 14.57
N ASP A 428 53.87 24.79 14.85
CA ASP A 428 53.39 23.52 14.32
C ASP A 428 51.90 23.34 14.66
N THR A 429 51.11 22.95 13.65
CA THR A 429 49.78 22.38 13.89
C THR A 429 49.89 20.87 13.70
N PHE A 430 49.76 20.17 14.83
CA PHE A 430 49.70 18.72 14.93
C PHE A 430 48.36 18.38 15.61
N PHE A 431 47.67 17.38 15.04
CA PHE A 431 46.76 16.42 15.68
C PHE A 431 45.24 16.67 15.88
N GLY A 432 44.51 15.55 15.70
CA GLY A 432 43.16 15.26 16.21
C GLY A 432 42.22 14.79 15.08
N TYR A 433 42.13 13.50 14.71
CA TYR A 433 41.50 12.39 15.45
C TYR A 433 40.14 12.78 16.05
N ASP A 434 39.10 12.32 15.37
CA ASP A 434 37.71 12.24 15.77
C ASP A 434 37.52 10.93 16.54
N GLU A 435 37.12 11.01 17.81
CA GLU A 435 36.48 9.93 18.56
C GLU A 435 35.77 10.52 19.79
N GLU A 436 34.50 10.13 19.91
CA GLU A 436 33.64 10.13 21.10
C GLU A 436 33.27 11.47 21.75
N SER A 437 31.97 11.78 21.75
CA SER A 437 31.14 11.44 22.90
C SER A 437 29.84 12.25 22.95
N MET A 438 28.78 11.51 23.26
CA MET A 438 27.47 11.89 23.73
C MET A 438 27.37 13.15 24.63
N ASP A 439 26.16 13.72 24.56
CA ASP A 439 25.31 14.24 25.65
C ASP A 439 25.10 15.75 25.84
N SER A 440 23.80 16.07 25.74
CA SER A 440 22.99 16.79 26.71
C SER A 440 23.10 18.32 26.87
N GLU A 441 21.91 18.94 26.70
CA GLU A 441 21.26 19.94 27.55
C GLU A 441 22.08 21.12 28.12
N THR A 442 21.63 22.35 27.79
CA THR A 442 21.44 23.52 28.69
C THR A 442 21.18 24.75 27.80
N SER A 443 19.95 25.25 27.66
CA SER A 443 19.23 26.13 28.57
C SER A 443 19.99 27.38 29.05
N SER A 444 19.47 28.53 28.60
CA SER A 444 19.13 29.72 29.40
C SER A 444 20.06 30.96 29.47
N VAL A 445 19.44 32.08 29.03
CA VAL A 445 19.20 33.34 29.78
C VAL A 445 20.31 34.40 29.85
N ALA A 446 20.01 35.49 29.13
CA ALA A 446 20.04 36.92 29.50
C ALA A 446 21.30 37.58 30.08
N SER A 447 21.50 38.83 29.63
CA SER A 447 21.83 40.05 30.40
C SER A 447 22.77 40.96 29.57
N LEU A 448 22.72 42.30 29.49
CA LEU A 448 21.83 43.38 29.90
C LEU A 448 22.50 44.70 29.41
N ARG A 449 21.70 45.74 29.09
CA ARG A 449 21.93 47.20 29.38
C ARG A 449 23.05 47.92 28.59
N MET A 450 23.04 49.23 28.33
CA MET A 450 22.12 50.38 28.31
C MET A 450 22.97 51.59 27.86
N ASP A 451 22.43 52.53 27.09
CA ASP A 451 22.55 54.01 27.29
C ASP A 451 21.77 54.75 26.19
N ARG A 452 20.57 55.32 26.45
CA ARG A 452 20.21 56.68 26.95
C ARG A 452 20.50 57.85 25.96
N THR A 453 19.50 58.34 25.19
CA THR A 453 18.49 59.44 25.38
C THR A 453 18.99 60.90 25.18
N PRO A 454 18.13 61.93 24.93
CA PRO A 454 16.94 62.07 24.05
C PRO A 454 16.83 63.46 23.34
N ALA A 455 16.11 63.59 22.20
CA ALA A 455 15.44 64.86 21.83
C ALA A 455 14.36 64.70 20.74
N THR A 456 13.12 64.95 21.17
CA THR A 456 11.96 65.54 20.45
C THR A 456 11.25 64.81 19.30
N PRO A 457 9.92 65.06 19.17
CA PRO A 457 8.95 64.15 18.60
C PRO A 457 8.57 64.52 17.15
N ASP A 458 7.83 63.61 16.53
CA ASP A 458 7.28 63.63 15.16
C ASP A 458 8.27 63.12 14.12
N GLU A 459 8.18 61.82 13.77
CA GLU A 459 8.12 61.31 12.38
C GLU A 459 7.50 59.88 12.39
N ASP A 460 6.38 59.77 11.68
CA ASP A 460 5.72 58.63 11.01
C ASP A 460 5.84 57.20 11.56
N LEU A 461 4.73 56.75 12.18
CA LEU A 461 4.46 55.36 12.57
C LEU A 461 4.35 54.38 11.38
N ASP A 462 4.32 54.86 10.14
CA ASP A 462 4.17 54.04 8.92
C ASP A 462 5.52 53.43 8.44
N GLU A 463 6.64 54.10 8.70
CA GLU A 463 7.95 53.65 8.21
C GLU A 463 8.57 52.55 9.10
N GLY A 464 8.21 52.54 10.39
CA GLY A 464 8.56 51.47 11.33
C GLY A 464 7.87 50.14 11.02
N LEU A 465 6.60 50.17 10.59
CA LEU A 465 5.83 48.95 10.27
C LEU A 465 6.29 48.31 8.96
N ALA A 466 6.64 49.10 7.94
CA ALA A 466 7.20 48.59 6.69
C ALA A 466 8.62 48.01 6.87
N ALA A 467 9.43 48.61 7.75
CA ALA A 467 10.74 48.09 8.12
C ALA A 467 10.62 46.78 8.92
N GLU A 468 9.66 46.67 9.84
CA GLU A 468 9.43 45.47 10.64
C GLU A 468 8.83 44.33 9.79
N GLU A 469 7.94 44.63 8.84
CA GLU A 469 7.39 43.66 7.88
C GLU A 469 8.44 43.15 6.89
N SER A 470 9.31 44.03 6.39
CA SER A 470 10.43 43.64 5.52
C SER A 470 11.49 42.82 6.26
N GLU A 471 11.74 43.11 7.54
CA GLU A 471 12.64 42.32 8.38
C GLU A 471 12.04 40.94 8.73
N LEU A 472 10.72 40.85 8.94
CA LEU A 472 10.00 39.59 9.12
C LEU A 472 10.00 38.75 7.83
N ARG A 473 9.78 39.38 6.67
CA ARG A 473 9.92 38.72 5.35
C ARG A 473 11.35 38.23 5.12
N PHE A 474 12.36 39.03 5.49
CA PHE A 474 13.75 38.62 5.35
C PHE A 474 14.08 37.41 6.27
N ARG A 475 13.59 37.42 7.51
CA ARG A 475 13.72 36.26 8.43
C ARG A 475 12.98 35.03 7.90
N GLN A 476 11.80 35.20 7.31
CA GLN A 476 11.04 34.11 6.73
C GLN A 476 11.73 33.53 5.49
N LEU A 477 12.17 34.39 4.57
CA LEU A 477 12.90 34.01 3.37
C LEU A 477 14.23 33.32 3.71
N THR A 478 14.91 33.76 4.78
CA THR A 478 16.13 33.10 5.27
C THR A 478 15.84 31.69 5.79
N ARG A 479 14.73 31.50 6.51
CA ARG A 479 14.30 30.16 6.98
C ARG A 479 13.91 29.26 5.82
N GLU A 480 13.18 29.78 4.83
CA GLU A 480 12.79 29.06 3.64
C GLU A 480 14.00 28.71 2.76
N TYR A 481 14.96 29.62 2.61
CA TYR A 481 16.24 29.36 1.94
C TYR A 481 17.04 28.25 2.63
N GLN A 482 17.13 28.26 3.97
CA GLN A 482 17.79 27.20 4.73
C GLN A 482 17.02 25.87 4.70
N ALA A 483 15.69 25.91 4.64
CA ALA A 483 14.87 24.71 4.48
C ALA A 483 15.04 24.12 3.07
N LEU A 484 15.14 24.98 2.05
CA LEU A 484 15.41 24.59 0.68
C LEU A 484 16.83 24.02 0.52
N GLN A 485 17.85 24.63 1.13
CA GLN A 485 19.21 24.06 1.17
C GLN A 485 19.25 22.69 1.84
N ARG A 486 18.51 22.50 2.94
CA ARG A 486 18.37 21.20 3.60
C ARG A 486 17.62 20.19 2.72
N ALA A 487 16.53 20.61 2.08
CA ALA A 487 15.79 19.76 1.15
C ALA A 487 16.63 19.40 -0.07
N TYR A 488 17.45 20.31 -0.60
CA TYR A 488 18.37 20.09 -1.71
C TYR A 488 19.49 19.13 -1.32
N ALA A 489 20.06 19.27 -0.11
CA ALA A 489 21.03 18.32 0.44
C ALA A 489 20.44 16.91 0.60
N LEU A 490 19.20 16.79 1.12
CA LEU A 490 18.49 15.51 1.23
C LEU A 490 18.09 14.93 -0.13
N LEU A 491 17.79 15.77 -1.13
CA LEU A 491 17.55 15.35 -2.51
C LEU A 491 18.84 14.85 -3.19
N GLN A 492 19.98 15.45 -2.85
CA GLN A 492 21.30 15.04 -3.33
C GLN A 492 21.77 13.73 -2.64
N GLU A 493 21.30 13.48 -1.42
CA GLU A 493 21.47 12.22 -0.68
C GLU A 493 20.54 11.11 -1.23
N GLN A 494 19.29 11.43 -1.63
CA GLN A 494 18.38 10.47 -2.27
C GLN A 494 18.62 10.23 -3.77
N LYS A 495 19.22 11.20 -4.48
CA LYS A 495 19.70 11.07 -5.86
C LYS A 495 21.23 10.98 -5.89
N GLY A 496 21.79 10.00 -5.19
CA GLY A 496 23.11 9.43 -5.50
C GLY A 496 24.27 10.38 -5.76
N GLY A 497 24.35 11.55 -5.11
CA GLY A 497 25.37 12.57 -5.43
C GLY A 497 26.82 12.21 -5.07
N VAL A 498 27.06 11.05 -4.46
CA VAL A 498 28.41 10.52 -4.18
C VAL A 498 28.58 9.11 -4.78
N LEU A 499 27.51 8.30 -4.78
CA LEU A 499 27.53 6.95 -5.35
C LEU A 499 27.49 6.93 -6.89
N ASP A 500 26.98 7.96 -7.57
CA ASP A 500 26.88 7.94 -9.04
C ASP A 500 28.25 8.18 -9.70
N ALA A 501 29.05 9.13 -9.19
CA ALA A 501 30.41 9.36 -9.70
C ALA A 501 31.37 8.20 -9.39
N GLU A 502 31.21 7.56 -8.22
CA GLU A 502 32.06 6.45 -7.78
C GLU A 502 31.63 5.12 -8.40
N MET A 503 30.32 4.88 -8.60
CA MET A 503 29.82 3.76 -9.40
C MET A 503 30.14 3.95 -10.89
N GLU A 504 30.08 5.17 -11.43
CA GLU A 504 30.44 5.45 -12.82
C GLU A 504 31.95 5.32 -13.00
N ALA A 505 32.78 5.74 -12.03
CA ALA A 505 34.21 5.48 -12.01
C ALA A 505 34.53 3.98 -11.89
N LYS A 506 33.87 3.23 -10.98
CA LYS A 506 34.02 1.77 -10.86
C LYS A 506 33.51 1.05 -12.12
N ALA A 507 32.45 1.53 -12.78
CA ALA A 507 31.96 1.00 -14.05
C ALA A 507 32.94 1.30 -15.20
N HIS A 508 33.56 2.47 -15.20
CA HIS A 508 34.63 2.82 -16.14
C HIS A 508 35.88 1.97 -15.91
N GLU A 509 36.31 1.77 -14.67
CA GLU A 509 37.43 0.88 -14.32
C GLU A 509 37.13 -0.57 -14.68
N GLN A 510 35.91 -1.06 -14.41
CA GLN A 510 35.47 -2.40 -14.78
C GLN A 510 35.45 -2.59 -16.30
N LEU A 511 34.93 -1.61 -17.05
CA LEU A 511 34.99 -1.61 -18.52
C LEU A 511 36.45 -1.57 -19.02
N HIS A 512 37.32 -0.81 -18.37
CA HIS A 512 38.73 -0.72 -18.74
C HIS A 512 39.47 -2.05 -18.47
N ALA A 513 39.17 -2.71 -17.35
CA ALA A 513 39.68 -4.03 -17.00
C ALA A 513 39.16 -5.11 -17.97
N ASP A 514 37.89 -5.06 -18.36
CA ASP A 514 37.32 -5.98 -19.34
C ASP A 514 37.90 -5.74 -20.73
N VAL A 515 38.12 -4.49 -21.15
CA VAL A 515 38.84 -4.17 -22.39
C VAL A 515 40.27 -4.72 -22.35
N GLN A 516 40.99 -4.61 -21.23
CA GLN A 516 42.31 -5.21 -21.09
C GLN A 516 42.28 -6.75 -21.13
N ARG A 517 41.29 -7.39 -20.49
CA ARG A 517 41.08 -8.85 -20.56
C ARG A 517 40.75 -9.32 -21.97
N TYR A 518 39.89 -8.59 -22.69
CA TYR A 518 39.59 -8.91 -24.09
C TYR A 518 40.79 -8.67 -25.00
N LYS A 519 41.59 -7.62 -24.76
CA LYS A 519 42.87 -7.41 -25.47
C LYS A 519 43.84 -8.57 -25.23
N ALA A 520 44.03 -9.00 -23.98
CA ALA A 520 44.87 -10.17 -23.66
C ALA A 520 44.33 -11.45 -24.32
N LYS A 521 43.00 -11.64 -24.32
CA LYS A 521 42.36 -12.78 -24.97
C LYS A 521 42.49 -12.74 -26.50
N ILE A 522 42.45 -11.55 -27.11
CA ILE A 522 42.73 -11.35 -28.52
C ILE A 522 44.19 -11.70 -28.81
N GLU A 523 45.15 -11.20 -28.01
CA GLU A 523 46.57 -11.56 -28.17
C GLU A 523 46.80 -13.07 -28.02
N ASP A 524 46.16 -13.73 -27.06
CA ASP A 524 46.27 -15.17 -26.87
C ASP A 524 45.65 -15.94 -28.03
N LEU A 525 44.50 -15.49 -28.54
CA LEU A 525 43.88 -16.04 -29.75
C LEU A 525 44.75 -15.80 -30.99
N GLU A 526 45.43 -14.67 -31.10
CA GLU A 526 46.39 -14.35 -32.17
C GLU A 526 47.66 -15.22 -32.07
N LYS A 527 48.18 -15.45 -30.86
CA LYS A 527 49.26 -16.41 -30.59
C LYS A 527 48.83 -17.84 -30.93
N GLU A 528 47.59 -18.22 -30.59
CA GLU A 528 47.04 -19.53 -30.93
C GLU A 528 46.77 -19.66 -32.45
N LEU A 529 46.39 -18.58 -33.12
CA LEU A 529 46.20 -18.51 -34.58
C LEU A 529 47.54 -18.61 -35.33
N THR A 530 48.60 -18.01 -34.80
CA THR A 530 49.96 -18.12 -35.36
C THR A 530 50.54 -19.52 -35.12
N LEU A 531 50.29 -20.14 -33.95
CA LEU A 531 50.63 -21.54 -33.65
C LEU A 531 49.83 -22.53 -34.52
N LYS A 532 48.53 -22.34 -34.70
CA LYS A 532 47.67 -23.15 -35.60
C LYS A 532 47.97 -22.89 -37.08
N GLY A 533 48.46 -21.70 -37.42
CA GLY A 533 48.90 -21.29 -38.75
C GLY A 533 50.10 -22.08 -39.27
N GLN A 534 50.97 -22.57 -38.38
CA GLN A 534 52.09 -23.44 -38.76
C GLN A 534 51.70 -24.89 -39.02
N VAL A 535 50.60 -25.40 -38.43
CA VAL A 535 50.22 -26.83 -38.56
C VAL A 535 49.21 -27.09 -39.70
N SER A 536 48.52 -26.06 -40.21
CA SER A 536 47.41 -26.26 -41.17
C SER A 536 47.62 -25.69 -42.58
N CYS A 537 48.86 -25.36 -42.96
CA CYS A 537 49.19 -24.68 -44.22
C CYS A 537 48.91 -25.50 -45.50
N SER A 538 48.37 -26.72 -45.40
CA SER A 538 48.03 -27.54 -46.58
C SER A 538 46.54 -27.79 -46.82
N HIS A 539 45.62 -27.38 -45.92
CA HIS A 539 44.20 -27.79 -46.04
C HIS A 539 43.11 -26.72 -45.80
N SER A 540 43.41 -25.41 -45.70
CA SER A 540 42.37 -24.39 -45.42
C SER A 540 42.44 -23.09 -46.23
N LYS A 541 42.86 -23.16 -47.50
CA LYS A 541 42.83 -22.00 -48.43
C LYS A 541 41.49 -21.23 -48.47
N PRO A 542 40.27 -21.85 -48.44
CA PRO A 542 39.02 -21.08 -48.51
C PRO A 542 38.71 -20.29 -47.23
N THR A 543 39.10 -20.79 -46.05
CA THR A 543 38.84 -20.11 -44.76
C THR A 543 39.73 -18.88 -44.59
N VAL A 544 40.97 -18.95 -45.08
CA VAL A 544 41.92 -17.83 -45.03
C VAL A 544 41.47 -16.72 -45.97
N VAL A 545 41.09 -17.03 -47.21
CA VAL A 545 40.56 -16.03 -48.16
C VAL A 545 39.29 -15.37 -47.63
N HIS A 546 38.36 -16.13 -47.03
CA HIS A 546 37.14 -15.57 -46.44
C HIS A 546 37.44 -14.62 -45.27
N LYS A 547 38.46 -14.94 -44.45
CA LYS A 547 38.92 -14.04 -43.38
C LYS A 547 39.53 -12.76 -43.93
N TYR A 548 40.38 -12.82 -44.96
CA TYR A 548 40.94 -11.63 -45.60
C TYR A 548 39.86 -10.76 -46.22
N THR A 549 38.90 -11.33 -46.97
CA THR A 549 37.80 -10.55 -47.56
C THR A 549 36.89 -9.92 -46.51
N LYS A 550 36.65 -10.61 -45.39
CA LYS A 550 35.87 -10.04 -44.28
C LYS A 550 36.65 -8.95 -43.54
N ASN A 551 37.97 -9.10 -43.40
CA ASN A 551 38.83 -8.06 -42.83
C ASN A 551 38.88 -6.83 -43.73
N ASP A 552 38.99 -6.99 -45.04
CA ASP A 552 38.96 -5.86 -46.00
C ASP A 552 37.61 -5.12 -45.94
N GLN A 553 36.50 -5.85 -45.80
CA GLN A 553 35.17 -5.24 -45.64
C GLN A 553 35.02 -4.51 -44.31
N LEU A 554 35.57 -5.06 -43.22
CA LEU A 554 35.59 -4.38 -41.93
C LEU A 554 36.49 -3.14 -41.98
N PHE A 555 37.63 -3.21 -42.66
CA PHE A 555 38.55 -2.08 -42.83
C PHE A 555 37.89 -0.92 -43.58
N ILE A 556 37.21 -1.19 -44.69
CA ILE A 556 36.45 -0.18 -45.44
C ILE A 556 35.30 0.39 -44.60
N SER A 557 34.64 -0.44 -43.79
CA SER A 557 33.58 0.02 -42.89
C SER A 557 34.11 0.91 -41.78
N VAL A 558 35.30 0.60 -41.23
CA VAL A 558 35.97 1.40 -40.21
C VAL A 558 36.41 2.73 -40.81
N GLU A 559 37.06 2.75 -41.97
CA GLU A 559 37.44 4.00 -42.66
C GLU A 559 36.22 4.90 -42.95
N LYS A 560 35.09 4.30 -43.33
CA LYS A 560 33.85 5.04 -43.56
C LYS A 560 33.31 5.65 -42.27
N ILE A 561 33.27 4.88 -41.18
CA ILE A 561 32.80 5.35 -39.87
C ILE A 561 33.76 6.42 -39.31
N ASP A 562 35.06 6.27 -39.49
CA ASP A 562 36.06 7.27 -39.07
C ASP A 562 35.90 8.58 -39.86
N GLY A 563 35.62 8.50 -41.17
CA GLY A 563 35.30 9.68 -41.97
C GLY A 563 34.00 10.37 -41.56
N GLU A 564 32.96 9.60 -41.23
CA GLU A 564 31.70 10.13 -40.69
C GLU A 564 31.90 10.75 -39.30
N ASN A 565 32.69 10.13 -38.43
CA ASN A 565 33.00 10.62 -37.10
C ASN A 565 33.84 11.92 -37.16
N ALA A 566 34.83 11.99 -38.04
CA ALA A 566 35.58 13.22 -38.29
C ALA A 566 34.67 14.35 -38.80
N ARG A 567 33.70 14.05 -39.67
CA ARG A 567 32.72 15.03 -40.14
C ARG A 567 31.82 15.52 -39.00
N LEU A 568 31.31 14.59 -38.18
CA LEU A 568 30.47 14.93 -37.01
C LEU A 568 31.23 15.74 -35.95
N GLN A 569 32.52 15.43 -35.74
CA GLN A 569 33.38 16.22 -34.86
C GLN A 569 33.58 17.64 -35.39
N GLN A 570 33.72 17.82 -36.71
CA GLN A 570 33.79 19.14 -37.32
C GLN A 570 32.47 19.90 -37.17
N GLU A 571 31.32 19.27 -37.45
CA GLU A 571 30.00 19.88 -37.28
C GLU A 571 29.73 20.27 -35.80
N LEU A 572 30.21 19.45 -34.85
CA LEU A 572 30.14 19.75 -33.42
C LEU A 572 31.02 20.95 -33.06
N GLN A 573 32.23 21.04 -33.62
CA GLN A 573 33.12 22.18 -33.39
C GLN A 573 32.53 23.47 -33.99
N ASP A 574 32.01 23.41 -35.21
CA ASP A 574 31.35 24.55 -35.87
C ASP A 574 30.14 25.04 -35.04
N SER A 575 29.38 24.11 -34.44
CA SER A 575 28.26 24.44 -33.55
C SER A 575 28.71 25.08 -32.24
N LYS A 576 29.85 24.64 -31.67
CA LYS A 576 30.45 25.25 -30.48
C LYS A 576 30.94 26.67 -30.76
N ASP A 577 31.67 26.86 -31.86
CA ASP A 577 32.16 28.17 -32.29
C ASP A 577 30.99 29.14 -32.55
N GLN A 578 29.89 28.63 -33.15
CA GLN A 578 28.66 29.41 -33.32
C GLN A 578 28.02 29.77 -31.97
N ASN A 579 28.00 28.85 -31.01
CA ASN A 579 27.44 29.11 -29.68
C ASN A 579 28.26 30.13 -28.90
N GLU A 580 29.59 30.03 -28.94
CA GLU A 580 30.50 31.04 -28.37
C GLU A 580 30.25 32.41 -29.01
N LEU A 581 30.08 32.49 -30.34
CA LEU A 581 29.75 33.74 -31.02
C LEU A 581 28.41 34.32 -30.56
N LEU A 582 27.40 33.48 -30.33
CA LEU A 582 26.11 33.90 -29.81
C LEU A 582 26.21 34.39 -28.37
N GLU A 583 27.01 33.74 -27.52
CA GLU A 583 27.30 34.20 -26.16
C GLU A 583 27.98 35.58 -26.17
N PHE A 584 28.98 35.79 -27.04
CA PHE A 584 29.58 37.11 -27.22
C PHE A 584 28.55 38.16 -27.69
N ARG A 585 27.64 37.78 -28.59
CA ARG A 585 26.59 38.69 -29.07
C ARG A 585 25.58 39.02 -27.98
N ILE A 586 25.21 38.07 -27.13
CA ILE A 586 24.33 38.29 -25.98
C ILE A 586 25.00 39.26 -25.00
N LEU A 587 26.26 39.02 -24.65
CA LEU A 587 27.01 39.92 -23.76
C LEU A 587 27.14 41.34 -24.34
N GLU A 588 27.33 41.46 -25.67
CA GLU A 588 27.36 42.76 -26.35
C GLU A 588 25.98 43.47 -26.31
N LEU A 589 24.89 42.70 -26.41
CA LEU A 589 23.51 43.21 -26.32
C LEU A 589 23.15 43.62 -24.87
N GLU A 590 23.57 42.84 -23.88
CA GLU A 590 23.40 43.14 -22.45
C GLU A 590 24.19 44.40 -22.03
N GLU A 591 25.42 44.57 -22.52
CA GLU A 591 26.21 45.79 -22.27
C GLU A 591 25.60 47.00 -22.98
N ARG A 592 25.00 46.82 -24.16
CA ARG A 592 24.19 47.86 -24.82
C ARG A 592 22.94 48.20 -24.00
N GLU A 593 22.27 47.20 -23.43
CA GLU A 593 21.09 47.37 -22.59
C GLU A 593 21.42 48.15 -21.29
N ARG A 594 22.54 47.81 -20.62
CA ARG A 594 23.01 48.57 -19.45
C ARG A 594 23.40 50.01 -19.76
N ARG A 595 23.83 50.30 -20.99
CA ARG A 595 24.23 51.65 -21.44
C ARG A 595 23.08 52.45 -22.03
N SER A 596 21.95 51.83 -22.37
CA SER A 596 20.74 52.55 -22.73
C SER A 596 20.13 53.26 -21.51
N PRO A 597 19.50 54.44 -21.69
CA PRO A 597 18.70 55.04 -20.63
C PRO A 597 17.63 54.04 -20.16
N PRO A 598 17.28 54.01 -18.86
CA PRO A 598 16.46 52.96 -18.27
C PRO A 598 15.15 52.79 -19.03
N PHE A 599 15.03 51.65 -19.72
CA PHE A 599 13.81 51.25 -20.41
C PHE A 599 12.79 50.89 -19.33
N THR A 600 11.91 51.84 -19.01
CA THR A 600 10.93 51.66 -17.94
C THR A 600 9.79 50.77 -18.45
N LEU A 601 9.97 49.45 -18.39
CA LEU A 601 8.89 48.49 -18.61
C LEU A 601 7.91 48.56 -17.43
N THR A 602 6.93 49.44 -17.54
CA THR A 602 5.71 49.35 -16.74
C THR A 602 4.90 48.17 -17.26
N ILE A 603 5.09 47.00 -16.64
CA ILE A 603 4.24 45.83 -16.87
C ILE A 603 2.82 46.22 -16.42
N HIS A 604 1.94 46.43 -17.39
CA HIS A 604 0.53 46.67 -17.11
C HIS A 604 -0.12 45.35 -16.67
N PRO A 605 -1.06 45.35 -15.72
CA PRO A 605 -1.73 44.14 -15.26
C PRO A 605 -2.32 43.37 -16.45
N PHE A 606 -2.12 42.05 -16.47
CA PHE A 606 -2.66 41.18 -17.51
C PHE A 606 -4.19 41.30 -17.53
N SER A 607 -4.73 41.85 -18.62
CA SER A 607 -6.16 41.72 -18.91
C SER A 607 -6.40 40.34 -19.51
N GLU A 608 -7.46 39.67 -19.06
CA GLU A 608 -7.85 38.35 -19.54
C GLU A 608 -7.95 38.34 -21.08
N GLY A 609 -7.20 37.42 -21.72
CA GLY A 609 -7.33 37.15 -23.16
C GLY A 609 -6.34 37.82 -24.11
N VAL A 610 -5.31 38.55 -23.63
CA VAL A 610 -4.28 39.13 -24.52
C VAL A 610 -2.88 38.82 -24.00
N SER A 611 -2.05 38.16 -24.82
CA SER A 611 -0.69 37.78 -24.41
C SER A 611 0.24 38.99 -24.35
N ALA A 612 1.28 38.92 -23.53
CA ALA A 612 2.31 39.97 -23.42
C ALA A 612 2.97 40.30 -24.78
N LEU A 613 3.13 39.26 -25.62
CA LEU A 613 3.66 39.40 -26.96
C LEU A 613 2.70 40.20 -27.85
N GLN A 614 1.40 39.93 -27.74
CA GLN A 614 0.36 40.60 -28.54
C GLN A 614 0.23 42.09 -28.17
N ILE A 615 0.38 42.44 -26.89
CA ILE A 615 0.44 43.84 -26.43
C ILE A 615 1.69 44.55 -27.00
N TYR A 616 2.82 43.86 -27.06
CA TYR A 616 4.06 44.39 -27.62
C TYR A 616 3.98 44.58 -29.14
N CYS A 617 3.44 43.58 -29.87
CA CYS A 617 3.21 43.65 -31.30
C CYS A 617 2.27 44.81 -31.70
N ILE A 618 1.19 45.03 -30.94
CA ILE A 618 0.28 46.16 -31.15
C ILE A 618 1.01 47.51 -30.95
N LYS A 619 1.88 47.60 -29.93
CA LYS A 619 2.68 48.81 -29.64
C LYS A 619 3.71 49.11 -30.73
N GLU A 620 4.33 48.08 -31.29
CA GLU A 620 5.28 48.20 -32.41
C GLU A 620 4.57 48.42 -33.76
N GLY A 621 3.23 48.53 -33.78
CA GLY A 621 2.44 48.78 -34.98
C GLY A 621 2.33 47.57 -35.91
N VAL A 622 2.67 46.38 -35.43
CA VAL A 622 2.49 45.11 -36.14
C VAL A 622 0.99 44.83 -36.22
N LYS A 623 0.45 44.78 -37.43
CA LYS A 623 -0.97 44.48 -37.67
C LYS A 623 -1.18 42.98 -37.83
N ASP A 624 -2.28 42.47 -37.30
CA ASP A 624 -2.70 41.10 -37.52
C ASP A 624 -2.86 40.82 -39.02
N VAL A 625 -2.17 39.77 -39.48
CA VAL A 625 -2.19 39.35 -40.87
C VAL A 625 -3.22 38.23 -41.01
N CYS A 626 -4.36 38.54 -41.60
CA CYS A 626 -5.40 37.55 -41.88
C CYS A 626 -5.05 36.77 -43.16
N ILE A 627 -4.48 35.57 -42.99
CA ILE A 627 -4.08 34.70 -44.11
C ILE A 627 -5.26 34.41 -45.07
N PRO A 628 -6.49 34.09 -44.61
CA PRO A 628 -7.63 33.90 -45.50
C PRO A 628 -7.94 35.13 -46.38
N ASP A 629 -7.75 36.34 -45.86
CA ASP A 629 -8.02 37.56 -46.64
C ASP A 629 -6.88 37.86 -47.62
N LEU A 630 -5.63 37.52 -47.29
CA LEU A 630 -4.51 37.59 -48.22
C LEU A 630 -4.63 36.58 -49.36
N ILE A 631 -5.09 35.36 -49.08
CA ILE A 631 -5.36 34.35 -50.12
C ILE A 631 -6.43 34.87 -51.08
N LYS A 632 -7.54 35.42 -50.57
CA LYS A 632 -8.58 36.04 -51.42
C LYS A 632 -8.02 37.17 -52.30
N LEU A 633 -7.14 38.02 -51.76
CA LEU A 633 -6.52 39.10 -52.53
C LEU A 633 -5.58 38.56 -53.62
N LEU A 634 -4.85 37.47 -53.35
CA LEU A 634 -4.00 36.80 -54.33
C LEU A 634 -4.82 36.11 -55.44
N ASP A 635 -5.97 35.53 -55.10
CA ASP A 635 -6.88 34.94 -56.10
C ASP A 635 -7.42 36.01 -57.05
N ILE A 636 -7.87 37.16 -56.52
CA ILE A 636 -8.32 38.31 -57.32
C ILE A 636 -7.18 38.85 -58.21
N LEU A 637 -5.96 38.90 -57.67
CA LEU A 637 -4.78 39.30 -58.42
C LEU A 637 -4.46 38.30 -59.53
N GLY A 638 -4.53 37.00 -59.26
CA GLY A 638 -4.28 35.90 -60.20
C GLY A 638 -5.26 35.86 -61.38
N ASP A 639 -6.49 36.34 -61.19
CA ASP A 639 -7.51 36.45 -62.23
C ASP A 639 -7.26 37.62 -63.21
N ASN A 640 -6.26 38.47 -62.99
CA ASN A 640 -5.90 39.53 -63.94
C ASN A 640 -5.16 38.99 -65.16
N GLY A 641 -5.81 39.03 -66.33
CA GLY A 641 -5.24 38.57 -67.62
C GLY A 641 -4.05 39.37 -68.17
N ASN A 642 -3.59 40.43 -67.48
CA ASN A 642 -2.47 41.28 -67.90
C ASN A 642 -1.15 40.98 -67.16
N LEU A 643 -1.09 39.91 -66.37
CA LEU A 643 0.12 39.52 -65.62
C LEU A 643 1.18 38.88 -66.53
N ARG A 644 2.44 39.21 -66.29
CA ARG A 644 3.59 38.51 -66.89
C ARG A 644 3.74 37.11 -66.27
N ASN A 645 4.36 36.18 -66.99
CA ASN A 645 4.57 34.80 -66.50
C ASN A 645 5.28 34.74 -65.13
N GLU A 646 6.24 35.64 -64.90
CA GLU A 646 6.97 35.73 -63.61
C GLU A 646 6.04 36.16 -62.46
N GLU A 647 5.09 37.07 -62.73
CA GLU A 647 4.11 37.55 -61.74
C GLU A 647 3.06 36.47 -61.44
N GLN A 648 2.63 35.71 -62.46
CA GLN A 648 1.73 34.57 -62.27
C GLN A 648 2.39 33.48 -61.41
N VAL A 649 3.67 33.16 -61.67
CA VAL A 649 4.43 32.19 -60.86
C VAL A 649 4.58 32.69 -59.42
N ALA A 650 4.89 33.97 -59.22
CA ALA A 650 5.02 34.57 -57.89
C ALA A 650 3.70 34.52 -57.10
N ILE A 651 2.56 34.79 -57.74
CA ILE A 651 1.23 34.70 -57.11
C ILE A 651 0.92 33.25 -56.70
N ILE A 652 1.16 32.28 -57.58
CA ILE A 652 0.94 30.85 -57.27
C ILE A 652 1.84 30.40 -56.11
N GLN A 653 3.10 30.81 -56.10
CA GLN A 653 4.04 30.50 -55.02
C GLN A 653 3.58 31.14 -53.70
N ALA A 654 3.17 32.41 -53.70
CA ALA A 654 2.67 33.09 -52.52
C ALA A 654 1.39 32.42 -51.97
N SER A 655 0.43 32.07 -52.83
CA SER A 655 -0.78 31.34 -52.41
C SER A 655 -0.46 29.97 -51.82
N THR A 656 0.53 29.26 -52.38
CA THR A 656 0.98 27.97 -51.86
C THR A 656 1.61 28.11 -50.48
N VAL A 657 2.49 29.10 -50.28
CA VAL A 657 3.14 29.38 -48.99
C VAL A 657 2.10 29.76 -47.93
N LEU A 658 1.16 30.65 -48.27
CA LEU A 658 0.09 31.05 -47.35
C LEU A 658 -0.85 29.89 -47.01
N SER A 659 -1.18 29.02 -47.96
CA SER A 659 -1.98 27.81 -47.70
C SER A 659 -1.27 26.82 -46.78
N LEU A 660 0.06 26.70 -46.89
CA LEU A 660 0.86 25.89 -45.97
C LEU A 660 0.90 26.53 -44.58
N ALA A 661 1.08 27.85 -44.50
CA ALA A 661 1.06 28.58 -43.23
C ALA A 661 -0.30 28.45 -42.51
N GLU A 662 -1.41 28.52 -43.24
CA GLU A 662 -2.76 28.31 -42.68
C GLU A 662 -2.91 26.91 -42.07
N LYS A 663 -2.46 25.86 -42.77
CA LYS A 663 -2.48 24.48 -42.24
C LYS A 663 -1.61 24.33 -40.99
N TRP A 664 -0.45 24.96 -40.97
CA TRP A 664 0.43 24.95 -39.80
C TRP A 664 -0.20 25.67 -38.61
N ILE A 665 -0.84 26.81 -38.82
CA ILE A 665 -1.56 27.54 -37.76
C ILE A 665 -2.74 26.72 -37.23
N GLN A 666 -3.55 26.11 -38.10
CA GLN A 666 -4.63 25.22 -37.68
C GLN A 666 -4.13 24.02 -36.86
N GLN A 667 -2.96 23.48 -37.21
CA GLN A 667 -2.33 22.41 -36.43
C GLN A 667 -1.90 22.92 -35.05
N ILE A 668 -1.30 24.11 -34.97
CA ILE A 668 -0.89 24.74 -33.71
C ILE A 668 -2.11 25.02 -32.83
N GLU A 669 -3.17 25.64 -33.36
CA GLU A 669 -4.42 25.91 -32.64
C GLU A 669 -5.07 24.62 -32.14
N GLY A 670 -5.06 23.56 -32.96
CA GLY A 670 -5.54 22.24 -32.55
C GLY A 670 -4.73 21.63 -31.40
N THR A 671 -3.39 21.79 -31.42
CA THR A 671 -2.53 21.34 -30.32
C THR A 671 -2.69 22.19 -29.07
N GLU A 672 -2.88 23.50 -29.23
CA GLU A 672 -3.14 24.44 -28.14
C GLU A 672 -4.46 24.12 -27.44
N ALA A 673 -5.54 23.87 -28.18
CA ALA A 673 -6.83 23.47 -27.61
C ALA A 673 -6.72 22.14 -26.84
N ALA A 674 -5.97 21.16 -27.37
CA ALA A 674 -5.72 19.90 -26.69
C ALA A 674 -4.90 20.07 -25.39
N LEU A 675 -3.92 20.97 -25.39
CA LEU A 675 -3.14 21.33 -24.21
C LEU A 675 -3.98 22.05 -23.16
N HIS A 676 -4.83 23.00 -23.56
CA HIS A 676 -5.75 23.68 -22.66
C HIS A 676 -6.74 22.69 -22.02
N GLN A 677 -7.27 21.73 -22.79
CA GLN A 677 -8.12 20.68 -22.23
C GLN A 677 -7.35 19.83 -21.21
N LYS A 678 -6.09 19.48 -21.51
CA LYS A 678 -5.23 18.73 -20.58
C LYS A 678 -4.93 19.50 -19.30
N MET A 679 -4.73 20.81 -19.39
CA MET A 679 -4.54 21.67 -18.22
C MET A 679 -5.78 21.66 -17.31
N MET A 680 -6.98 21.83 -17.89
CA MET A 680 -8.24 21.76 -17.15
C MET A 680 -8.45 20.39 -16.47
N ASP A 681 -8.15 19.29 -17.18
CA ASP A 681 -8.24 17.94 -16.61
C ASP A 681 -7.31 17.78 -15.39
N LEU A 682 -6.07 18.29 -15.49
CA LEU A 682 -5.10 18.26 -14.40
C LEU A 682 -5.52 19.12 -13.20
N GLU A 683 -6.12 20.29 -13.44
CA GLU A 683 -6.67 21.14 -12.37
C GLU A 683 -7.80 20.42 -11.61
N LEU A 684 -8.68 19.71 -12.32
CA LEU A 684 -9.74 18.90 -11.71
C LEU A 684 -9.18 17.72 -10.91
N GLU A 685 -8.18 17.02 -11.46
CA GLU A 685 -7.49 15.93 -10.74
C GLU A 685 -6.81 16.45 -9.47
N MET A 686 -6.12 17.58 -9.56
CA MET A 686 -5.49 18.24 -8.41
C MET A 686 -6.52 18.58 -7.31
N GLU A 687 -7.67 19.14 -7.68
CA GLU A 687 -8.73 19.46 -6.72
C GLU A 687 -9.25 18.20 -6.01
N MET A 688 -9.39 17.09 -6.74
CA MET A 688 -9.79 15.80 -6.18
C MET A 688 -8.73 15.22 -5.24
N PHE A 689 -7.44 15.32 -5.59
CA PHE A 689 -6.35 14.91 -4.71
C PHE A 689 -6.30 15.75 -3.44
N CYS A 690 -6.51 17.06 -3.52
CA CYS A 690 -6.60 17.93 -2.36
C CYS A 690 -7.73 17.52 -1.41
N LYS A 691 -8.91 17.16 -1.93
CA LYS A 691 -10.03 16.63 -1.13
C LYS A 691 -9.68 15.30 -0.47
N GLN A 692 -9.08 14.37 -1.21
CA GLN A 692 -8.64 13.08 -0.65
C GLN A 692 -7.59 13.26 0.44
N LYS A 693 -6.63 14.18 0.24
CA LYS A 693 -5.63 14.55 1.25
C LYS A 693 -6.30 15.05 2.53
N GLY A 694 -7.28 15.97 2.43
CA GLY A 694 -8.02 16.47 3.57
C GLY A 694 -8.72 15.36 4.38
N TYR A 695 -9.38 14.42 3.72
CA TYR A 695 -10.00 13.27 4.42
C TYR A 695 -8.99 12.37 5.13
N LEU A 696 -7.80 12.20 4.56
CA LEU A 696 -6.74 11.41 5.19
C LEU A 696 -6.14 12.12 6.40
N GLU A 697 -6.03 13.45 6.37
CA GLU A 697 -5.61 14.28 7.51
C GLU A 697 -6.63 14.22 8.65
N GLU A 698 -7.93 14.36 8.34
CA GLU A 698 -9.02 14.23 9.33
C GLU A 698 -9.03 12.84 10.00
N GLU A 699 -8.88 11.76 9.21
CA GLU A 699 -8.81 10.40 9.74
C GLU A 699 -7.54 10.17 10.58
N LEU A 700 -6.42 10.78 10.21
CA LEU A 700 -5.17 10.70 10.98
C LEU A 700 -5.35 11.37 12.34
N ASP A 701 -5.98 12.54 12.39
CA ASP A 701 -6.23 13.26 13.63
C ASP A 701 -7.22 12.54 14.54
N TYR A 702 -8.25 11.92 13.96
CA TYR A 702 -9.15 11.02 14.72
C TYR A 702 -8.38 9.86 15.36
N ARG A 703 -7.46 9.21 14.63
CA ARG A 703 -6.65 8.12 15.17
C ARG A 703 -5.69 8.57 16.26
N LYS A 704 -5.08 9.76 16.12
CA LYS A 704 -4.24 10.34 17.18
C LYS A 704 -5.06 10.59 18.44
N GLN A 705 -6.25 11.19 18.31
CA GLN A 705 -7.12 11.45 19.45
C GLN A 705 -7.56 10.15 20.15
N ALA A 706 -7.91 9.11 19.39
CA ALA A 706 -8.26 7.81 19.95
C ALA A 706 -7.08 7.16 20.69
N LEU A 707 -5.86 7.32 20.16
CA LEU A 707 -4.64 6.82 20.78
C LEU A 707 -4.36 7.58 22.10
N ASP A 708 -4.50 8.90 22.11
CA ASP A 708 -4.32 9.74 23.31
C ASP A 708 -5.32 9.37 24.40
N GLN A 709 -6.59 9.11 24.04
CA GLN A 709 -7.61 8.63 24.97
C GLN A 709 -7.24 7.26 25.57
N ALA A 710 -6.71 6.35 24.76
CA ALA A 710 -6.26 5.04 25.24
C ALA A 710 -5.07 5.17 26.20
N TYR A 711 -4.10 6.05 25.90
CA TYR A 711 -2.98 6.33 26.80
C TYR A 711 -3.43 6.91 28.13
N MET A 712 -4.37 7.85 28.13
CA MET A 712 -4.97 8.39 29.35
C MET A 712 -5.64 7.30 30.20
N GLN A 713 -6.39 6.39 29.58
CA GLN A 713 -7.00 5.26 30.30
C GLN A 713 -5.97 4.29 30.89
N ILE A 714 -4.88 4.02 30.17
CA ILE A 714 -3.79 3.19 30.69
C ILE A 714 -3.20 3.85 31.95
N GLN A 715 -2.90 5.15 31.90
CA GLN A 715 -2.37 5.89 33.05
C GLN A 715 -3.34 5.91 34.24
N GLU A 716 -4.64 6.10 34.00
CA GLU A 716 -5.66 6.03 35.06
C GLU A 716 -5.73 4.64 35.71
N LEU A 717 -5.63 3.58 34.91
CA LEU A 717 -5.62 2.21 35.41
C LEU A 717 -4.34 1.91 36.19
N GLU A 718 -3.18 2.34 35.69
CA GLU A 718 -1.90 2.22 36.38
C GLU A 718 -1.90 2.96 37.71
N ALA A 719 -2.41 4.20 37.75
CA ALA A 719 -2.56 4.97 38.98
C ALA A 719 -3.52 4.28 39.97
N THR A 720 -4.61 3.71 39.47
CA THR A 720 -5.57 2.95 40.29
C THR A 720 -4.90 1.69 40.88
N LEU A 721 -4.10 0.99 40.08
CA LEU A 721 -3.33 -0.18 40.51
C LEU A 721 -2.28 0.18 41.56
N TYR A 722 -1.57 1.29 41.35
CA TYR A 722 -0.55 1.79 42.27
C TYR A 722 -1.17 2.20 43.62
N ASN A 723 -2.33 2.87 43.60
CA ASN A 723 -3.08 3.21 44.81
C ASN A 723 -3.61 1.97 45.55
N ALA A 724 -4.11 0.96 44.83
CA ALA A 724 -4.54 -0.30 45.41
C ALA A 724 -3.37 -1.05 46.09
N LEU A 725 -2.19 -1.04 45.47
CA LEU A 725 -0.97 -1.62 46.04
C LEU A 725 -0.47 -0.86 47.27
N GLN A 726 -0.68 0.47 47.36
CA GLN A 726 -0.29 1.26 48.54
C GLN A 726 -1.24 1.10 49.74
N GLN A 727 -2.52 0.77 49.53
CA GLN A 727 -3.50 0.62 50.61
C GLN A 727 -3.37 -0.71 51.38
N ASP A 728 -2.65 -1.70 50.84
CA ASP A 728 -2.46 -2.99 51.50
C ASP A 728 -1.23 -2.99 52.44
N LYS A 729 -1.48 -2.75 53.72
CA LYS A 729 -0.54 -3.15 54.78
C LYS A 729 -0.74 -4.66 55.03
N VAL A 730 0.25 -5.44 54.59
CA VAL A 730 0.47 -6.87 54.85
C VAL A 730 -0.16 -7.83 53.81
N ILE A 731 0.50 -7.94 52.65
CA ILE A 731 0.65 -9.24 51.99
C ILE A 731 2.13 -9.63 52.09
N LYS A 732 2.45 -10.54 53.03
CA LYS A 732 3.77 -11.17 53.06
C LYS A 732 3.84 -12.12 51.87
N TYR A 733 4.75 -11.84 50.94
CA TYR A 733 5.04 -12.70 49.79
C TYR A 733 5.38 -14.13 50.25
N GLY A 734 4.65 -15.12 49.75
CA GLY A 734 5.00 -16.55 49.87
C GLY A 734 3.99 -17.46 50.57
N GLU A 735 2.95 -16.96 51.24
CA GLU A 735 1.91 -17.81 51.82
C GLU A 735 0.70 -17.99 50.87
N PRO A 736 0.17 -19.22 50.71
CA PRO A 736 -1.00 -19.44 49.88
C PRO A 736 -2.21 -18.73 50.49
N LEU A 737 -2.84 -17.85 49.70
CA LEU A 737 -4.10 -17.19 50.05
C LEU A 737 -5.09 -18.20 50.64
N SER A 738 -5.68 -17.85 51.79
CA SER A 738 -6.76 -18.64 52.38
C SER A 738 -7.94 -18.76 51.40
N GLU A 739 -8.74 -19.81 51.52
CA GLU A 739 -9.90 -20.01 50.62
C GLU A 739 -10.85 -18.82 50.63
N LEU A 740 -11.05 -18.19 51.80
CA LEU A 740 -11.86 -16.98 51.94
C LEU A 740 -11.29 -15.81 51.13
N GLN A 741 -9.98 -15.55 51.22
CA GLN A 741 -9.32 -14.49 50.47
C GLN A 741 -9.30 -14.77 48.96
N ARG A 742 -9.21 -16.04 48.54
CA ARG A 742 -9.33 -16.40 47.11
C ARG A 742 -10.74 -16.16 46.57
N ASP A 743 -11.76 -16.41 47.38
CA ASP A 743 -13.16 -16.18 46.99
C ASP A 743 -13.51 -14.69 46.99
N GLU A 744 -12.99 -13.92 47.94
CA GLU A 744 -13.10 -12.46 47.94
C GLU A 744 -12.39 -11.84 46.72
N LEU A 745 -11.19 -12.30 46.42
CA LEU A 745 -10.44 -11.86 45.24
C LEU A 745 -11.14 -12.24 43.93
N ARG A 746 -11.66 -13.48 43.81
CA ARG A 746 -12.49 -13.89 42.66
C ARG A 746 -13.69 -12.97 42.50
N THR A 747 -14.40 -12.68 43.59
CA THR A 747 -15.59 -11.83 43.56
C THR A 747 -15.25 -10.38 43.18
N ALA A 748 -14.13 -9.85 43.66
CA ALA A 748 -13.64 -8.52 43.29
C ALA A 748 -13.23 -8.45 41.81
N VAL A 749 -12.53 -9.47 41.31
CA VAL A 749 -12.15 -9.58 39.89
C VAL A 749 -13.38 -9.73 38.99
N GLU A 750 -14.39 -10.50 39.40
CA GLU A 750 -15.67 -10.62 38.68
C GLU A 750 -16.41 -9.27 38.64
N LYS A 751 -16.39 -8.50 39.73
CA LYS A 751 -16.97 -7.15 39.79
C LYS A 751 -16.25 -6.18 38.86
N LEU A 752 -14.92 -6.17 38.86
CA LEU A 752 -14.10 -5.33 37.98
C LEU A 752 -14.34 -5.69 36.51
N ARG A 753 -14.38 -6.99 36.17
CA ARG A 753 -14.71 -7.46 34.82
C ARG A 753 -16.09 -6.97 34.36
N ARG A 754 -17.10 -7.07 35.22
CA ARG A 754 -18.46 -6.57 34.91
C ARG A 754 -18.46 -5.05 34.72
N GLN A 755 -17.67 -4.31 35.49
CA GLN A 755 -17.57 -2.86 35.37
C GLN A 755 -16.86 -2.45 34.07
N MET A 756 -15.75 -3.09 33.71
CA MET A 756 -15.07 -2.85 32.44
C MET A 756 -15.96 -3.20 31.24
N LEU A 757 -16.69 -4.31 31.31
CA LEU A 757 -17.59 -4.71 30.22
C LEU A 757 -18.76 -3.72 30.04
N ARG A 758 -19.22 -3.07 31.12
CA ARG A 758 -20.22 -2.00 31.03
C ARG A 758 -19.62 -0.72 30.43
N LYS A 759 -18.45 -0.29 30.90
CA LYS A 759 -17.76 0.89 30.34
C LYS A 759 -17.40 0.71 28.86
N SER A 760 -16.94 -0.48 28.46
CA SER A 760 -16.67 -0.81 27.06
C SER A 760 -17.93 -0.71 26.21
N ARG A 761 -19.08 -1.21 26.68
CA ARG A 761 -20.36 -1.07 25.97
C ARG A 761 -20.84 0.37 25.88
N GLU A 762 -20.63 1.17 26.93
CA GLU A 762 -20.95 2.60 26.94
C GLU A 762 -20.10 3.35 25.89
N TYR A 763 -18.80 3.04 25.81
CA TYR A 763 -17.91 3.61 24.81
C TYR A 763 -18.28 3.17 23.38
N ASP A 764 -18.58 1.88 23.17
CA ASP A 764 -19.04 1.38 21.87
C ASP A 764 -20.33 2.08 21.43
N CYS A 765 -21.25 2.37 22.37
CA CYS A 765 -22.46 3.13 22.08
C CYS A 765 -22.17 4.60 21.71
N GLN A 766 -21.20 5.24 22.38
CA GLN A 766 -20.77 6.61 22.06
C GLN A 766 -20.15 6.69 20.67
N VAL A 767 -19.23 5.79 20.32
CA VAL A 767 -18.63 5.72 18.98
C VAL A 767 -19.69 5.47 17.91
N LEU A 768 -20.68 4.62 18.20
CA LEU A 768 -21.79 4.39 17.28
C LEU A 768 -22.63 5.65 17.07
N GLN A 769 -22.84 6.42 18.14
CA GLN A 769 -23.61 7.67 18.11
C GLN A 769 -22.87 8.76 17.33
N GLU A 770 -21.57 8.96 17.57
CA GLU A 770 -20.71 9.87 16.82
C GLU A 770 -20.67 9.51 15.33
N ARG A 771 -20.54 8.22 15.00
CA ARG A 771 -20.59 7.75 13.60
C ARG A 771 -21.96 7.96 12.96
N MET A 772 -23.05 7.80 13.70
CA MET A 772 -24.39 8.11 13.21
C MET A 772 -24.59 9.61 12.97
N GLU A 773 -24.01 10.46 13.81
CA GLU A 773 -24.04 11.92 13.64
C GLU A 773 -23.22 12.37 12.42
N LEU A 774 -22.01 11.82 12.22
CA LEU A 774 -21.21 12.03 11.02
C LEU A 774 -21.92 11.54 9.75
N LEU A 775 -22.59 10.39 9.81
CA LEU A 775 -23.43 9.89 8.72
C LEU A 775 -24.60 10.83 8.42
N HIS A 776 -25.25 11.39 9.45
CA HIS A 776 -26.31 12.38 9.28
C HIS A 776 -25.80 13.67 8.64
N GLN A 777 -24.63 14.16 9.07
CA GLN A 777 -23.99 15.35 8.47
C GLN A 777 -23.61 15.08 7.00
N ALA A 778 -23.00 13.94 6.72
CA ALA A 778 -22.66 13.52 5.35
C ALA A 778 -23.90 13.32 4.45
N GLN A 779 -25.07 12.99 5.01
CA GLN A 779 -26.34 12.92 4.28
C GLN A 779 -27.02 14.29 4.08
N GLN A 780 -26.73 15.30 4.91
CA GLN A 780 -27.22 16.67 4.72
C GLN A 780 -26.46 17.44 3.64
N VAL A 781 -25.16 17.17 3.43
CA VAL A 781 -24.33 17.83 2.40
C VAL A 781 -24.87 17.64 0.97
N PRO A 782 -25.31 16.45 0.52
CA PRO A 782 -25.98 16.27 -0.77
C PRO A 782 -27.30 17.03 -0.89
N ALA A 783 -28.05 17.18 0.21
CA ALA A 783 -29.32 17.90 0.20
C ALA A 783 -29.10 19.41 0.03
N LEU A 784 -28.11 19.97 0.73
CA LEU A 784 -27.72 21.38 0.59
C LEU A 784 -27.11 21.66 -0.78
N ASN A 785 -26.21 20.80 -1.29
CA ASN A 785 -25.66 20.94 -2.64
C ASN A 785 -26.72 20.77 -3.73
N ASN A 786 -27.70 19.90 -3.56
CA ASN A 786 -28.82 19.78 -4.50
C ASN A 786 -29.73 21.01 -4.47
N ILE A 787 -29.98 21.61 -3.30
CA ILE A 787 -30.74 22.86 -3.19
C ILE A 787 -29.96 24.02 -3.81
N GLN A 788 -28.65 24.10 -3.59
CA GLN A 788 -27.78 25.14 -4.15
C GLN A 788 -27.65 25.01 -5.68
N ASN A 789 -27.55 23.78 -6.19
CA ASN A 789 -27.61 23.51 -7.63
C ASN A 789 -28.99 23.82 -8.22
N LEU A 790 -30.09 23.55 -7.49
CA LEU A 790 -31.43 23.92 -7.94
C LEU A 790 -31.60 25.45 -8.00
N VAL A 791 -31.06 26.18 -7.03
CA VAL A 791 -31.06 27.66 -7.00
C VAL A 791 -30.21 28.23 -8.14
N LEU A 792 -29.04 27.64 -8.41
CA LEU A 792 -28.21 28.04 -9.57
C LEU A 792 -28.90 27.73 -10.90
N TYR A 793 -29.61 26.60 -11.01
CA TYR A 793 -30.36 26.23 -12.21
C TYR A 793 -31.58 27.14 -12.45
N LEU A 794 -32.28 27.55 -11.38
CA LEU A 794 -33.38 28.51 -11.46
C LEU A 794 -32.88 29.92 -11.82
N ASN A 795 -31.78 30.37 -11.23
CA ASN A 795 -31.18 31.67 -11.54
C ASN A 795 -30.62 31.75 -12.97
N SER A 796 -30.07 30.65 -13.50
CA SER A 796 -29.60 30.58 -14.90
C SER A 796 -30.76 30.47 -15.90
N GLY A 797 -31.88 29.85 -15.52
CA GLY A 797 -33.14 29.88 -16.30
C GLY A 797 -33.77 31.27 -16.41
N ASP A 798 -33.68 32.07 -15.33
CA ASP A 798 -34.15 33.46 -15.33
C ASP A 798 -33.24 34.38 -16.17
N GLN A 799 -31.91 34.14 -16.17
CA GLN A 799 -30.99 34.85 -17.07
C GLN A 799 -31.20 34.51 -18.55
N PHE A 800 -31.48 33.25 -18.87
CA PHE A 800 -31.83 32.83 -20.24
C PHE A 800 -33.17 33.43 -20.70
N SER A 801 -34.17 33.51 -19.81
CA SER A 801 -35.45 34.16 -20.12
C SER A 801 -35.32 35.68 -20.30
N MET A 802 -34.38 36.33 -19.59
CA MET A 802 -34.06 37.74 -19.82
C MET A 802 -33.32 37.99 -21.13
N GLN A 803 -32.40 37.11 -21.54
CA GLN A 803 -31.68 37.23 -22.81
C GLN A 803 -32.58 36.98 -24.03
N ILE A 804 -33.53 36.04 -23.95
CA ILE A 804 -34.49 35.80 -25.04
C ILE A 804 -35.44 36.99 -25.22
N ASN A 805 -35.93 37.60 -24.13
CA ASN A 805 -36.75 38.81 -24.21
C ASN A 805 -35.97 40.04 -24.73
N TYR A 806 -34.66 40.11 -24.49
CA TYR A 806 -33.81 41.18 -25.03
C TYR A 806 -33.52 41.02 -26.54
N GLN A 807 -33.45 39.78 -27.04
CA GLN A 807 -33.28 39.52 -28.48
C GLN A 807 -34.57 39.69 -29.28
N GLU A 808 -35.75 39.39 -28.71
CA GLU A 808 -37.02 39.64 -29.40
C GLU A 808 -37.39 41.14 -29.45
N GLY A 809 -36.97 41.94 -28.48
CA GLY A 809 -37.22 43.39 -28.44
C GLY A 809 -36.41 44.23 -29.45
N THR A 810 -35.32 43.69 -29.99
CA THR A 810 -34.44 44.40 -30.94
C THR A 810 -34.76 44.11 -32.41
N ALA A 811 -35.59 43.11 -32.70
CA ALA A 811 -36.06 42.79 -34.06
C ALA A 811 -37.32 43.57 -34.49
N SER A 812 -37.84 44.50 -33.67
CA SER A 812 -39.02 45.32 -33.97
C SER A 812 -38.81 46.84 -33.80
N ARG A 813 -37.62 47.36 -34.11
CA ARG A 813 -37.40 48.79 -34.33
C ARG A 813 -36.67 49.08 -35.63
#